data_AF-A0AA96LKY1-F1
#
_entry.id   AF-A0AA96LKY1-F1
#
_cell.length_a   1.000
_cell.length_b   1.000
_cell.length_c   1.000
_cell.angle_alpha   90.00
_cell.angle_beta   90.00
_cell.angle_gamma   90.00
#
_symmetry.space_group_name_H-M   'P 1'
#
loop_
_entity.id
_entity.type
_entity.pdbx_description
1 polymer ?
#
loop_
_entity_poly.entity_id
_entity_poly.type
_entity_poly.pdbx_seq_one_letter_code
_entity_poly.pdbx_strand_id
1 'polypeptide(L)'
;MRLRFIYVSLMAAAILALGALLQVAPVALAADTISISTPGSYTVIQRDDTNSASVVIKGNYSAGTYTAIQAQAVLMSGGNGVPVGWTTIVANPASAGGNYSGSLKLSAGGWYQLQVQLLSGSSVVATATVNKIGVGEVFLAAGQSNSANCGETKVTPADDRVAAMNYNTGGWAFGADPLPGADCSGGSPWTGMAELLHETLQVPIGLISTGKGSTSVLDWQPGGTLYPRISAALSKVGPKGIRAALWHQGEGDLSTDPAVYEAKLTNVINQSRTDGGWSIPWGIAQTGDAFDKNNQSLRDPAQVAAIAASQQKTFTDVANTFLGPNTNLLDAAWRYKNVDSNHPDGIWIHFNENGLREHGRQWYAILMNKYWPGFVLNDLAVRKTASASSELDSSRTAYKAIDGYTTSTGWSAASGKGAGEWLQIDFGAPTTINRTAVTEGATNITDYKIQTWNGSSWIDAVSGTTLGIGEQLDTFNPVTTSKVRLYVTGVVSGKTAAIRAFKVFNSATSAANLVQNAGLESGSLSSWSVWVPAGGSTTSAKVEAGGHSGTYRGVHYASGAPYRVSTYQNFTGLGSGLYTVKAWVMSTDNQTVSPILIVRDKSGGNVLAQTDINTVANSSTWTQITISNVNVTGTTAEVEFYSNGDAGQWIRFDDVVFYRQ
;
A
#
# COMPACT_ATOMS: atom_id res chain seq x y z
N MET A 1 -24.52 -98.14 -59.99
CA MET A 1 -25.94 -97.96 -59.58
C MET A 1 -25.98 -97.61 -58.11
N ARG A 2 -26.31 -96.34 -57.81
CA ARG A 2 -26.92 -95.78 -56.58
C ARG A 2 -26.29 -96.03 -55.17
N LEU A 3 -25.85 -94.89 -54.61
CA LEU A 3 -26.18 -94.32 -53.29
C LEU A 3 -25.33 -94.61 -52.01
N ARG A 4 -25.06 -93.48 -51.28
CA ARG A 4 -24.67 -93.25 -49.85
C ARG A 4 -23.15 -93.26 -49.55
N PHE A 5 -22.49 -92.34 -48.80
CA PHE A 5 -22.81 -91.49 -47.62
C PHE A 5 -21.94 -90.18 -47.66
N ILE A 6 -22.45 -88.93 -47.56
CA ILE A 6 -22.79 -88.07 -46.37
C ILE A 6 -21.55 -87.60 -45.55
N TYR A 7 -20.98 -86.41 -45.83
CA TYR A 7 -21.23 -85.07 -45.25
C TYR A 7 -20.81 -84.88 -43.77
N VAL A 8 -19.51 -84.61 -43.50
CA VAL A 8 -19.02 -83.96 -42.27
C VAL A 8 -17.78 -83.11 -42.61
N SER A 9 -17.92 -81.96 -43.27
CA SER A 9 -16.77 -81.06 -43.50
C SER A 9 -17.11 -79.59 -43.78
N LEU A 10 -18.18 -79.00 -43.21
CA LEU A 10 -18.47 -77.57 -43.47
C LEU A 10 -19.26 -76.85 -42.36
N MET A 11 -19.17 -77.30 -41.10
CA MET A 11 -19.83 -76.63 -39.96
C MET A 11 -18.92 -76.48 -38.73
N ALA A 12 -17.64 -76.11 -38.95
CA ALA A 12 -16.74 -75.69 -37.87
C ALA A 12 -16.10 -74.30 -38.11
N ALA A 13 -16.45 -73.61 -39.19
CA ALA A 13 -15.92 -72.27 -39.51
C ALA A 13 -16.92 -71.12 -39.27
N ALA A 14 -18.13 -71.41 -38.75
CA ALA A 14 -19.19 -70.41 -38.60
C ALA A 14 -19.62 -70.13 -37.13
N ILE A 15 -18.98 -70.74 -36.13
CA ILE A 15 -19.26 -70.48 -34.70
C ILE A 15 -18.02 -69.95 -33.94
N LEU A 16 -16.96 -69.55 -34.65
CA LEU A 16 -15.80 -68.84 -34.09
C LEU A 16 -15.66 -67.39 -34.58
N ALA A 17 -16.67 -66.87 -35.28
CA ALA A 17 -16.71 -65.49 -35.78
C ALA A 17 -17.82 -64.64 -35.14
N LEU A 18 -18.31 -65.03 -33.96
CA LEU A 18 -19.26 -64.24 -33.15
C LEU A 18 -18.81 -64.06 -31.69
N GLY A 19 -17.50 -64.18 -31.43
CA GLY A 19 -16.90 -64.09 -30.10
C GLY A 19 -15.64 -63.25 -30.04
N ALA A 20 -15.35 -62.45 -31.08
CA ALA A 20 -14.37 -61.37 -30.94
C ALA A 20 -15.04 -60.27 -30.13
N LEU A 21 -14.84 -60.32 -28.80
CA LEU A 21 -15.04 -59.18 -27.91
C LEU A 21 -14.57 -57.92 -28.64
N LEU A 22 -15.50 -57.00 -28.93
CA LEU A 22 -15.14 -55.59 -28.89
C LEU A 22 -14.73 -55.32 -27.44
N GLN A 23 -13.44 -55.51 -27.13
CA GLN A 23 -12.82 -54.77 -26.04
C GLN A 23 -12.79 -53.32 -26.50
N VAL A 24 -13.91 -52.62 -26.35
CA VAL A 24 -13.88 -51.17 -26.27
C VAL A 24 -13.11 -50.90 -24.99
N ALA A 25 -11.80 -50.67 -25.12
CA ALA A 25 -11.03 -50.10 -24.04
C ALA A 25 -11.83 -48.88 -23.56
N PRO A 26 -12.15 -48.74 -22.27
CA PRO A 26 -12.85 -47.56 -21.80
C PRO A 26 -11.99 -46.37 -22.22
N VAL A 27 -12.49 -45.58 -23.17
CA VAL A 27 -11.90 -44.28 -23.45
C VAL A 27 -12.12 -43.51 -22.18
N ALA A 28 -11.08 -43.38 -21.36
CA ALA A 28 -11.12 -42.51 -20.21
C ALA A 28 -11.50 -41.13 -20.75
N LEU A 29 -12.72 -40.67 -20.42
CA LEU A 29 -13.12 -39.31 -20.71
C LEU A 29 -12.08 -38.42 -20.04
N ALA A 30 -11.44 -37.55 -20.82
CA ALA A 30 -10.54 -36.56 -20.28
C ALA A 30 -11.32 -35.74 -19.24
N ALA A 31 -10.75 -35.58 -18.04
CA ALA A 31 -11.39 -34.80 -17.00
C ALA A 31 -11.60 -33.36 -17.48
N ASP A 32 -12.71 -32.74 -17.08
CA ASP A 32 -12.95 -31.33 -17.35
C ASP A 32 -11.89 -30.49 -16.65
N THR A 33 -11.34 -29.50 -17.35
CA THR A 33 -10.27 -28.66 -16.83
C THR A 33 -10.55 -27.19 -17.10
N ILE A 34 -10.07 -26.35 -16.19
CA ILE A 34 -9.98 -24.91 -16.37
C ILE A 34 -8.67 -24.42 -15.76
N SER A 35 -8.08 -23.39 -16.35
CA SER A 35 -6.80 -22.81 -15.92
C SER A 35 -6.87 -21.28 -16.00
N ILE A 36 -6.07 -20.59 -15.19
CA ILE A 36 -5.93 -19.12 -15.25
C ILE A 36 -4.53 -18.82 -15.79
N SER A 37 -4.45 -18.14 -16.94
CA SER A 37 -3.20 -17.68 -17.55
C SER A 37 -2.90 -16.20 -17.23
N THR A 38 -3.92 -15.42 -16.85
CA THR A 38 -3.79 -14.03 -16.41
C THR A 38 -4.95 -13.70 -15.50
N PRO A 39 -4.75 -12.99 -14.37
CA PRO A 39 -3.47 -12.56 -13.81
C PRO A 39 -2.68 -13.73 -13.18
N GLY A 40 -1.36 -13.55 -13.04
CA GLY A 40 -0.49 -14.46 -12.27
C GLY A 40 -0.38 -14.03 -10.80
N SER A 41 0.25 -14.85 -9.95
CA SER A 41 0.51 -14.49 -8.55
C SER A 41 1.31 -13.19 -8.43
N TYR A 42 1.05 -12.41 -7.37
CA TYR A 42 1.64 -11.08 -7.09
C TYR A 42 1.33 -9.98 -8.12
N THR A 43 0.44 -10.22 -9.08
CA THR A 43 0.07 -9.18 -10.05
C THR A 43 -0.57 -8.00 -9.33
N VAL A 44 -0.02 -6.80 -9.51
CA VAL A 44 -0.61 -5.54 -9.07
C VAL A 44 -1.15 -4.81 -10.29
N ILE A 45 -2.44 -4.49 -10.26
CA ILE A 45 -3.12 -3.70 -11.29
C ILE A 45 -3.27 -2.27 -10.76
N GLN A 46 -2.89 -1.29 -11.59
CA GLN A 46 -3.03 0.13 -11.28
C GLN A 46 -4.50 0.50 -11.06
N ARG A 47 -4.81 1.05 -9.88
CA ARG A 47 -6.13 1.55 -9.53
C ARG A 47 -6.43 2.88 -10.22
N ASP A 48 -7.71 3.08 -10.52
CA ASP A 48 -8.28 4.34 -11.02
C ASP A 48 -8.65 5.30 -9.88
N ASP A 49 -9.23 6.45 -10.25
CA ASP A 49 -9.63 7.50 -9.30
C ASP A 49 -10.82 7.09 -8.41
N THR A 50 -11.47 5.96 -8.71
CA THR A 50 -12.51 5.33 -7.87
C THR A 50 -11.94 4.29 -6.90
N ASN A 51 -10.60 4.28 -6.73
CA ASN A 51 -9.89 3.34 -5.88
C ASN A 51 -10.16 1.86 -6.25
N SER A 52 -10.33 1.58 -7.54
CA SER A 52 -10.66 0.25 -8.07
C SER A 52 -9.97 -0.01 -9.41
N ALA A 53 -10.03 -1.24 -9.92
CA ALA A 53 -9.61 -1.56 -11.28
C ALA A 53 -10.43 -2.71 -11.86
N SER A 54 -10.56 -2.75 -13.19
CA SER A 54 -11.07 -3.91 -13.91
C SER A 54 -9.94 -4.92 -14.10
N VAL A 55 -10.02 -6.05 -13.41
CA VAL A 55 -9.04 -7.14 -13.49
C VAL A 55 -9.48 -8.09 -14.60
N VAL A 56 -8.70 -8.13 -15.67
CA VAL A 56 -8.91 -9.03 -16.81
C VAL A 56 -8.44 -10.44 -16.44
N ILE A 57 -9.31 -11.42 -16.65
CA ILE A 57 -9.10 -12.82 -16.33
C ILE A 57 -9.12 -13.61 -17.63
N LYS A 58 -8.02 -14.31 -17.92
CA LYS A 58 -7.85 -15.16 -19.11
C LYS A 58 -7.38 -16.54 -18.71
N GLY A 59 -7.67 -17.51 -19.57
CA GLY A 59 -7.31 -18.89 -19.31
C GLY A 59 -7.75 -19.85 -20.40
N ASN A 60 -7.58 -21.14 -20.14
CA ASN A 60 -8.03 -22.22 -21.03
C ASN A 60 -8.99 -23.16 -20.31
N TYR A 61 -9.93 -23.73 -21.05
CA TYR A 61 -10.84 -24.79 -20.59
C TYR A 61 -10.94 -25.92 -21.60
N SER A 62 -11.22 -27.14 -21.14
CA SER A 62 -11.41 -28.33 -21.98
C SER A 62 -12.66 -28.23 -22.87
N ALA A 63 -12.72 -29.02 -23.94
CA ALA A 63 -13.94 -29.19 -24.73
C ALA A 63 -15.07 -29.80 -23.89
N GLY A 64 -16.32 -29.49 -24.18
CA GLY A 64 -17.50 -29.97 -23.45
C GLY A 64 -18.67 -28.99 -23.53
N THR A 65 -19.84 -29.37 -23.02
CA THR A 65 -21.02 -28.48 -22.99
C THR A 65 -21.20 -27.87 -21.61
N TYR A 66 -20.96 -26.56 -21.53
CA TYR A 66 -20.95 -25.82 -20.28
C TYR A 66 -21.92 -24.64 -20.33
N THR A 67 -22.48 -24.27 -19.19
CA THR A 67 -23.43 -23.16 -19.04
C THR A 67 -22.72 -21.84 -18.78
N ALA A 68 -21.62 -21.86 -18.01
CA ALA A 68 -20.90 -20.64 -17.67
C ALA A 68 -19.47 -20.89 -17.22
N ILE A 69 -18.64 -19.86 -17.36
CA ILE A 69 -17.43 -19.65 -16.58
C ILE A 69 -17.71 -18.51 -15.61
N GLN A 70 -17.53 -18.77 -14.32
CA GLN A 70 -17.71 -17.79 -13.25
C GLN A 70 -16.38 -17.50 -12.57
N ALA A 71 -16.24 -16.28 -12.05
CA ALA A 71 -15.10 -15.88 -11.24
C ALA A 71 -15.57 -15.19 -9.96
N GLN A 72 -14.78 -15.33 -8.90
CA GLN A 72 -14.93 -14.57 -7.66
C GLN A 72 -13.56 -14.15 -7.12
N ALA A 73 -13.53 -13.11 -6.30
CA ALA A 73 -12.32 -12.63 -5.65
C ALA A 73 -12.54 -12.60 -4.14
N VAL A 74 -11.83 -13.47 -3.43
CA VAL A 74 -11.86 -13.55 -1.96
C VAL A 74 -10.72 -12.69 -1.42
N LEU A 75 -11.04 -11.73 -0.54
CA LEU A 75 -10.02 -10.91 0.12
C LEU A 75 -9.20 -11.77 1.09
N MET A 76 -7.87 -11.68 0.98
CA MET A 76 -6.94 -12.36 1.88
C MET A 76 -6.75 -11.54 3.17
N SER A 77 -6.37 -12.22 4.26
CA SER A 77 -6.15 -11.60 5.57
C SER A 77 -5.18 -10.40 5.51
N GLY A 78 -5.47 -9.35 6.28
CA GLY A 78 -4.65 -8.13 6.32
C GLY A 78 -4.97 -7.10 5.23
N GLY A 79 -5.93 -7.39 4.34
CA GLY A 79 -6.43 -6.44 3.35
C GLY A 79 -7.65 -5.64 3.82
N ASN A 80 -7.81 -4.44 3.27
CA ASN A 80 -8.94 -3.51 3.46
C ASN A 80 -9.84 -3.43 2.21
N GLY A 81 -9.71 -4.38 1.28
CA GLY A 81 -10.51 -4.44 0.06
C GLY A 81 -11.93 -4.95 0.29
N VAL A 82 -12.69 -5.12 -0.79
CA VAL A 82 -14.06 -5.67 -0.74
C VAL A 82 -14.11 -6.95 -1.58
N PRO A 83 -14.48 -8.11 -1.00
CA PRO A 83 -14.59 -9.35 -1.76
C PRO A 83 -15.71 -9.25 -2.81
N VAL A 84 -15.52 -9.96 -3.93
CA VAL A 84 -16.49 -10.05 -5.02
C VAL A 84 -16.96 -11.49 -5.12
N GLY A 85 -18.27 -11.73 -4.96
CA GLY A 85 -18.86 -13.05 -5.09
C GLY A 85 -18.90 -13.57 -6.54
N TRP A 86 -19.33 -14.82 -6.71
CA TRP A 86 -19.42 -15.47 -8.02
C TRP A 86 -20.17 -14.64 -9.05
N THR A 87 -19.46 -14.28 -10.12
CA THR A 87 -19.97 -13.50 -11.25
C THR A 87 -19.70 -14.27 -12.53
N THR A 88 -20.71 -14.39 -13.39
CA THR A 88 -20.55 -14.97 -14.73
C THR A 88 -19.70 -14.06 -15.59
N ILE A 89 -18.52 -14.53 -15.98
CA ILE A 89 -17.60 -13.78 -16.85
C ILE A 89 -17.66 -14.24 -18.31
N VAL A 90 -18.13 -15.48 -18.56
CA VAL A 90 -18.46 -15.99 -19.90
C VAL A 90 -19.71 -16.86 -19.78
N ALA A 91 -20.76 -16.55 -20.53
CA ALA A 91 -21.97 -17.38 -20.63
C ALA A 91 -21.88 -18.29 -21.87
N ASN A 92 -22.35 -19.54 -21.74
CA ASN A 92 -22.39 -20.53 -22.82
C ASN A 92 -21.08 -20.61 -23.62
N PRO A 93 -19.93 -20.91 -22.97
CA PRO A 93 -18.65 -20.97 -23.67
C PRO A 93 -18.65 -22.06 -24.76
N ALA A 94 -17.81 -21.87 -25.78
CA ALA A 94 -17.79 -22.72 -26.96
C ALA A 94 -17.51 -24.18 -26.63
N SER A 95 -18.25 -25.11 -27.24
CA SER A 95 -18.16 -26.52 -26.89
C SER A 95 -16.84 -27.19 -27.29
N ALA A 96 -16.09 -26.56 -28.20
CA ALA A 96 -14.75 -26.99 -28.57
C ALA A 96 -13.69 -26.74 -27.49
N GLY A 97 -14.02 -26.01 -26.42
CA GLY A 97 -13.05 -25.57 -25.41
C GLY A 97 -12.20 -24.40 -25.90
N GLY A 98 -11.05 -24.21 -25.27
CA GLY A 98 -10.03 -23.24 -25.69
C GLY A 98 -9.91 -22.04 -24.76
N ASN A 99 -9.56 -20.89 -25.32
CA ASN A 99 -9.32 -19.67 -24.54
C ASN A 99 -10.62 -19.04 -24.06
N TYR A 100 -10.61 -18.52 -22.83
CA TYR A 100 -11.65 -17.63 -22.33
C TYR A 100 -11.07 -16.30 -21.87
N SER A 101 -11.90 -15.25 -21.85
CA SER A 101 -11.55 -13.94 -21.32
C SER A 101 -12.78 -13.28 -20.71
N GLY A 102 -12.62 -12.68 -19.53
CA GLY A 102 -13.62 -11.83 -18.89
C GLY A 102 -12.97 -10.92 -17.86
N SER A 103 -13.74 -10.27 -17.00
CA SER A 103 -13.18 -9.38 -15.97
C SER A 103 -14.03 -9.30 -14.70
N LEU A 104 -13.38 -8.93 -13.60
CA LEU A 104 -14.02 -8.52 -12.36
C LEU A 104 -13.56 -7.11 -12.00
N LYS A 105 -14.46 -6.26 -11.50
CA LYS A 105 -14.06 -4.98 -10.90
C LYS A 105 -13.68 -5.23 -9.44
N LEU A 106 -12.42 -5.00 -9.09
CA LEU A 106 -11.91 -5.15 -7.71
C LEU A 106 -11.56 -3.79 -7.13
N SER A 107 -11.86 -3.59 -5.84
CA SER A 107 -11.41 -2.43 -5.08
C SER A 107 -9.96 -2.62 -4.63
N ALA A 108 -9.22 -1.52 -4.51
CA ALA A 108 -7.90 -1.55 -3.89
C ALA A 108 -7.99 -1.86 -2.40
N GLY A 109 -6.92 -2.39 -1.81
CA GLY A 109 -6.85 -2.57 -0.36
C GLY A 109 -6.11 -3.81 0.13
N GLY A 110 -5.70 -4.72 -0.75
CA GLY A 110 -4.92 -5.88 -0.35
C GLY A 110 -4.82 -6.95 -1.41
N TRP A 111 -4.43 -8.14 -0.98
CA TRP A 111 -4.36 -9.32 -1.83
C TRP A 111 -5.71 -10.02 -1.91
N TYR A 112 -6.08 -10.43 -3.11
CA TYR A 112 -7.21 -11.30 -3.38
C TYR A 112 -6.73 -12.69 -3.82
N GLN A 113 -7.43 -13.72 -3.37
CA GLN A 113 -7.45 -15.02 -4.02
C GLN A 113 -8.53 -14.99 -5.10
N LEU A 114 -8.10 -15.04 -6.36
CA LEU A 114 -8.99 -15.14 -7.50
C LEU A 114 -9.31 -16.61 -7.75
N GLN A 115 -10.59 -16.94 -7.81
CA GLN A 115 -11.09 -18.27 -8.12
C GLN A 115 -11.92 -18.22 -9.40
N VAL A 116 -11.77 -19.23 -10.25
CA VAL A 116 -12.56 -19.40 -11.47
C VAL A 116 -13.15 -20.80 -11.48
N GLN A 117 -14.42 -20.92 -11.86
CA GLN A 117 -15.11 -22.21 -11.97
C GLN A 117 -15.81 -22.35 -13.33
N LEU A 118 -15.79 -23.58 -13.84
CA LEU A 118 -16.50 -24.01 -15.03
C LEU A 118 -17.77 -24.75 -14.60
N LEU A 119 -18.92 -24.39 -15.17
CA LEU A 119 -20.22 -24.96 -14.80
C LEU A 119 -20.84 -25.75 -15.95
N SER A 120 -21.43 -26.91 -15.63
CA SER A 120 -22.39 -27.61 -16.49
C SER A 120 -23.72 -27.71 -15.76
N GLY A 121 -24.75 -27.01 -16.26
CA GLY A 121 -25.97 -26.76 -15.50
C GLY A 121 -25.66 -25.89 -14.26
N SER A 122 -26.01 -26.41 -13.08
CA SER A 122 -25.66 -25.83 -11.77
C SER A 122 -24.44 -26.49 -11.12
N SER A 123 -23.86 -27.52 -11.75
CA SER A 123 -22.74 -28.27 -11.19
C SER A 123 -21.41 -27.64 -11.56
N VAL A 124 -20.53 -27.49 -10.59
CA VAL A 124 -19.13 -27.10 -10.82
C VAL A 124 -18.36 -28.32 -11.28
N VAL A 125 -17.79 -28.27 -12.49
CA VAL A 125 -17.08 -29.40 -13.10
C VAL A 125 -15.56 -29.23 -13.10
N ALA A 126 -15.07 -27.98 -13.00
CA ALA A 126 -13.65 -27.68 -12.84
C ALA A 126 -13.45 -26.34 -12.13
N THR A 127 -12.32 -26.19 -11.42
CA THR A 127 -11.95 -24.95 -10.73
C THR A 127 -10.47 -24.63 -10.91
N ALA A 128 -10.12 -23.34 -10.92
CA ALA A 128 -8.76 -22.84 -10.88
C ALA A 128 -8.64 -21.70 -9.86
N THR A 129 -7.44 -21.50 -9.32
CA THR A 129 -7.19 -20.46 -8.30
C THR A 129 -5.82 -19.84 -8.50
N VAL A 130 -5.72 -18.53 -8.26
CA VAL A 130 -4.46 -17.79 -8.16
C VAL A 130 -4.52 -16.87 -6.94
N ASN A 131 -3.45 -16.87 -6.15
CA ASN A 131 -3.33 -16.05 -4.95
C ASN A 131 -2.65 -14.72 -5.26
N LYS A 132 -2.82 -13.74 -4.36
CA LYS A 132 -2.11 -12.45 -4.38
C LYS A 132 -2.32 -11.68 -5.68
N ILE A 133 -3.58 -11.46 -6.03
CA ILE A 133 -3.97 -10.48 -7.05
C ILE A 133 -4.30 -9.19 -6.33
N GLY A 134 -3.67 -8.08 -6.70
CA GLY A 134 -3.80 -6.80 -6.02
C GLY A 134 -4.30 -5.71 -6.95
N VAL A 135 -5.13 -4.81 -6.42
CA VAL A 135 -5.40 -3.50 -7.04
C VAL A 135 -4.74 -2.45 -6.17
N GLY A 136 -3.92 -1.60 -6.77
CA GLY A 136 -3.05 -0.69 -6.02
C GLY A 136 -2.31 0.29 -6.93
N GLU A 137 -1.07 0.62 -6.60
CA GLU A 137 -0.26 1.57 -7.37
C GLU A 137 0.89 0.86 -8.07
N VAL A 138 1.19 1.22 -9.32
CA VAL A 138 2.28 0.63 -10.10
C VAL A 138 3.20 1.72 -10.60
N PHE A 139 4.50 1.58 -10.37
CA PHE A 139 5.51 2.54 -10.81
C PHE A 139 6.55 1.87 -11.71
N LEU A 140 6.91 2.56 -12.80
CA LEU A 140 8.02 2.17 -13.66
C LEU A 140 9.24 3.01 -13.28
N ALA A 141 10.38 2.37 -13.02
CA ALA A 141 11.65 3.03 -12.77
C ALA A 141 12.60 2.82 -13.96
N ALA A 142 13.25 3.90 -14.39
CA ALA A 142 14.21 3.91 -15.49
C ALA A 142 15.41 4.81 -15.19
N GLY A 143 16.45 4.71 -16.02
CA GLY A 143 17.69 5.46 -15.86
C GLY A 143 18.90 4.56 -15.54
N GLN A 144 19.91 5.11 -14.87
CA GLN A 144 21.22 4.47 -14.78
C GLN A 144 21.43 3.64 -13.50
N SER A 145 22.69 3.45 -13.08
CA SER A 145 23.08 2.59 -11.96
C SER A 145 22.33 2.85 -10.65
N ASN A 146 22.12 4.12 -10.28
CA ASN A 146 21.35 4.50 -9.09
C ASN A 146 19.82 4.20 -9.20
N SER A 147 19.36 3.81 -10.39
CA SER A 147 18.01 3.26 -10.67
C SER A 147 18.01 1.73 -10.83
N ALA A 148 19.19 1.10 -10.93
CA ALA A 148 19.37 -0.23 -11.51
C ALA A 148 19.93 -1.29 -10.54
N ASN A 149 19.53 -1.27 -9.26
CA ASN A 149 20.01 -2.18 -8.21
C ASN A 149 21.52 -2.06 -7.89
N CYS A 150 22.20 -0.94 -8.17
CA CYS A 150 23.66 -0.84 -7.94
C CYS A 150 24.00 -0.30 -6.54
N GLY A 151 23.02 -0.15 -5.65
CA GLY A 151 23.24 0.24 -4.27
C GLY A 151 23.84 -0.88 -3.43
N GLU A 152 24.51 -0.50 -2.34
CA GLU A 152 25.29 -1.43 -1.51
C GLU A 152 24.46 -2.53 -0.85
N THR A 153 23.34 -2.13 -0.23
CA THR A 153 22.57 -2.99 0.66
C THR A 153 21.19 -3.28 0.07
N LYS A 154 20.86 -4.57 -0.06
CA LYS A 154 19.53 -5.01 -0.48
C LYS A 154 18.49 -4.68 0.59
N VAL A 155 17.37 -4.10 0.18
CA VAL A 155 16.22 -3.87 1.05
C VAL A 155 15.19 -4.98 0.83
N THR A 156 14.62 -5.47 1.92
CA THR A 156 13.47 -6.38 1.90
C THR A 156 12.31 -5.70 2.62
N PRO A 157 11.18 -5.42 1.95
CA PRO A 157 10.01 -4.84 2.60
C PRO A 157 9.52 -5.73 3.74
N ALA A 158 9.01 -5.13 4.82
CA ALA A 158 8.41 -5.88 5.91
C ALA A 158 7.06 -6.50 5.52
N ASP A 159 6.30 -5.83 4.65
CA ASP A 159 4.97 -6.25 4.21
C ASP A 159 5.01 -6.92 2.82
N ASP A 160 4.24 -7.99 2.66
CA ASP A 160 4.20 -8.79 1.43
C ASP A 160 3.46 -8.11 0.26
N ARG A 161 2.85 -6.94 0.50
CA ARG A 161 2.11 -6.13 -0.48
C ARG A 161 3.00 -5.27 -1.37
N VAL A 162 4.31 -5.36 -1.25
CA VAL A 162 5.26 -4.83 -2.24
C VAL A 162 5.59 -5.94 -3.25
N ALA A 163 5.32 -5.69 -4.54
CA ALA A 163 5.55 -6.63 -5.62
C ALA A 163 6.41 -6.01 -6.72
N ALA A 164 7.12 -6.84 -7.48
CA ALA A 164 7.92 -6.39 -8.61
C ALA A 164 7.71 -7.25 -9.85
N MET A 165 7.64 -6.60 -11.02
CA MET A 165 7.48 -7.26 -12.31
C MET A 165 8.80 -7.29 -13.07
N ASN A 166 9.16 -8.47 -13.58
CA ASN A 166 10.17 -8.55 -14.63
C ASN A 166 9.56 -8.09 -15.96
N TYR A 167 9.98 -6.93 -16.47
CA TYR A 167 9.40 -6.37 -17.70
C TYR A 167 9.57 -7.27 -18.94
N ASN A 168 10.59 -8.15 -18.98
CA ASN A 168 10.81 -9.06 -20.10
C ASN A 168 9.74 -10.16 -20.13
N THR A 169 9.48 -10.79 -18.97
CA THR A 169 8.56 -11.93 -18.90
C THR A 169 7.12 -11.51 -18.62
N GLY A 170 6.92 -10.40 -17.90
CA GLY A 170 5.63 -10.01 -17.31
C GLY A 170 5.31 -10.74 -16.00
N GLY A 171 6.24 -11.54 -15.49
CA GLY A 171 6.08 -12.27 -14.23
C GLY A 171 6.28 -11.36 -13.03
N TRP A 172 5.36 -11.47 -12.05
CA TRP A 172 5.40 -10.75 -10.79
C TRP A 172 5.90 -11.63 -9.65
N ALA A 173 6.60 -11.03 -8.69
CA ALA A 173 7.07 -11.68 -7.47
C ALA A 173 7.06 -10.69 -6.31
N PHE A 174 7.35 -11.19 -5.10
CA PHE A 174 7.60 -10.34 -3.95
C PHE A 174 8.74 -9.34 -4.25
N GLY A 175 8.51 -8.05 -3.97
CA GLY A 175 9.37 -6.95 -4.40
C GLY A 175 10.55 -6.69 -3.47
N ALA A 176 11.32 -7.73 -3.12
CA ALA A 176 12.58 -7.59 -2.42
C ALA A 176 13.74 -7.33 -3.41
N ASP A 177 14.75 -6.57 -3.00
CA ASP A 177 15.95 -6.37 -3.80
C ASP A 177 16.76 -7.68 -3.95
N PRO A 178 17.40 -7.91 -5.12
CA PRO A 178 17.40 -7.06 -6.30
C PRO A 178 16.10 -7.16 -7.10
N LEU A 179 15.56 -6.03 -7.53
CA LEU A 179 14.35 -6.01 -8.34
C LEU A 179 14.60 -6.64 -9.72
N PRO A 180 13.71 -7.50 -10.22
CA PRO A 180 13.92 -8.21 -11.47
C PRO A 180 13.94 -7.24 -12.68
N GLY A 181 14.83 -7.51 -13.64
CA GLY A 181 14.97 -6.73 -14.88
C GLY A 181 16.01 -5.62 -14.83
N ALA A 182 16.31 -5.07 -13.64
CA ALA A 182 17.43 -4.15 -13.45
C ALA A 182 18.79 -4.85 -13.62
N ASP A 183 19.83 -4.05 -13.86
CA ASP A 183 21.14 -4.52 -14.30
C ASP A 183 22.02 -5.12 -13.20
N CYS A 184 22.16 -4.41 -12.08
CA CYS A 184 22.97 -4.85 -10.95
C CYS A 184 22.20 -5.82 -10.04
N SER A 185 22.88 -6.33 -9.01
CA SER A 185 22.36 -7.33 -8.07
C SER A 185 22.28 -6.84 -6.62
N GLY A 186 22.51 -5.56 -6.37
CA GLY A 186 22.44 -4.91 -5.05
C GLY A 186 21.07 -4.31 -4.74
N GLY A 187 21.06 -3.25 -3.94
CA GLY A 187 19.85 -2.57 -3.48
C GLY A 187 19.32 -1.48 -4.41
N SER A 188 18.05 -1.13 -4.24
CA SER A 188 17.37 -0.09 -5.01
C SER A 188 16.61 0.90 -4.10
N PRO A 189 16.45 2.17 -4.51
CA PRO A 189 15.63 3.13 -3.77
C PRO A 189 14.13 2.83 -3.89
N TRP A 190 13.75 2.03 -4.89
CA TRP A 190 12.35 1.77 -5.25
C TRP A 190 11.64 0.89 -4.21
N THR A 191 12.36 -0.07 -3.65
CA THR A 191 11.85 -0.99 -2.63
C THR A 191 11.46 -0.23 -1.36
N GLY A 192 12.31 0.66 -0.87
CA GLY A 192 12.01 1.52 0.27
C GLY A 192 10.88 2.52 -0.02
N MET A 193 10.87 3.12 -1.21
CA MET A 193 9.76 3.98 -1.64
C MET A 193 8.42 3.23 -1.60
N ALA A 194 8.37 1.99 -2.10
CA ALA A 194 7.17 1.18 -2.13
C ALA A 194 6.70 0.77 -0.73
N GLU A 195 7.62 0.49 0.19
CA GLU A 195 7.30 0.23 1.60
C GLU A 195 6.58 1.43 2.23
N LEU A 196 7.11 2.64 2.09
CA LEU A 196 6.49 3.85 2.63
C LEU A 196 5.13 4.16 1.99
N LEU A 197 5.02 4.00 0.66
CA LEU A 197 3.75 4.16 -0.04
C LEU A 197 2.73 3.14 0.44
N HIS A 198 3.14 1.89 0.64
CA HIS A 198 2.29 0.84 1.14
C HIS A 198 1.80 1.14 2.56
N GLU A 199 2.72 1.48 3.48
CA GLU A 199 2.41 1.83 4.87
C GLU A 199 1.35 2.95 4.94
N THR A 200 1.43 3.91 4.02
CA THR A 200 0.55 5.08 3.99
C THR A 200 -0.79 4.80 3.29
N LEU A 201 -0.74 4.21 2.11
CA LEU A 201 -1.91 4.03 1.25
C LEU A 201 -2.70 2.75 1.55
N GLN A 202 -2.09 1.80 2.27
CA GLN A 202 -2.67 0.50 2.61
C GLN A 202 -3.16 -0.29 1.39
N VAL A 203 -2.44 -0.19 0.27
CA VAL A 203 -2.70 -0.92 -0.97
C VAL A 203 -1.43 -1.61 -1.47
N PRO A 204 -1.52 -2.68 -2.28
CA PRO A 204 -0.36 -3.25 -2.95
C PRO A 204 0.38 -2.23 -3.82
N ILE A 205 1.72 -2.27 -3.79
CA ILE A 205 2.58 -1.41 -4.60
C ILE A 205 3.40 -2.29 -5.55
N GLY A 206 3.23 -2.06 -6.85
CA GLY A 206 3.96 -2.73 -7.93
C GLY A 206 5.14 -1.90 -8.43
N LEU A 207 6.30 -2.54 -8.57
CA LEU A 207 7.53 -1.94 -9.09
C LEU A 207 7.94 -2.59 -10.41
N ILE A 208 8.32 -1.78 -11.39
CA ILE A 208 8.87 -2.26 -12.67
C ILE A 208 10.22 -1.57 -12.88
N SER A 209 11.32 -2.26 -12.58
CA SER A 209 12.65 -1.67 -12.76
C SER A 209 13.23 -2.02 -14.14
N THR A 210 13.62 -0.99 -14.87
CA THR A 210 14.21 -1.12 -16.21
C THR A 210 15.66 -0.61 -16.27
N GLY A 211 16.20 -0.07 -15.16
CA GLY A 211 17.47 0.64 -15.14
C GLY A 211 18.67 -0.17 -15.63
N LYS A 212 19.67 0.53 -16.18
CA LYS A 212 20.91 -0.04 -16.73
C LYS A 212 22.14 0.77 -16.29
N GLY A 213 23.16 0.12 -15.73
CA GLY A 213 24.37 0.82 -15.28
C GLY A 213 25.19 1.40 -16.44
N SER A 214 25.92 2.49 -16.16
CA SER A 214 26.87 3.12 -17.08
C SER A 214 26.27 3.59 -18.42
N THR A 215 25.14 4.30 -18.36
CA THR A 215 24.41 4.79 -19.54
C THR A 215 24.25 6.29 -19.54
N SER A 216 24.19 6.86 -20.73
CA SER A 216 23.81 8.26 -20.99
C SER A 216 22.36 8.33 -21.47
N VAL A 217 21.76 9.52 -21.49
CA VAL A 217 20.42 9.76 -22.06
C VAL A 217 20.33 9.39 -23.56
N LEU A 218 21.47 9.36 -24.27
CA LEU A 218 21.56 8.91 -25.66
C LEU A 218 21.16 7.43 -25.82
N ASP A 219 21.56 6.55 -24.88
CA ASP A 219 21.28 5.11 -24.95
C ASP A 219 19.77 4.80 -24.83
N TRP A 220 19.03 5.73 -24.20
CA TRP A 220 17.59 5.65 -23.95
C TRP A 220 16.73 6.30 -25.04
N GLN A 221 17.33 6.86 -26.09
CA GLN A 221 16.58 7.46 -27.19
C GLN A 221 15.66 6.45 -27.89
N PRO A 222 14.56 6.90 -28.51
CA PRO A 222 13.83 6.09 -29.48
C PRO A 222 14.79 5.56 -30.56
N GLY A 223 14.82 4.24 -30.77
CA GLY A 223 15.80 3.56 -31.64
C GLY A 223 17.16 3.27 -31.00
N GLY A 224 17.42 3.77 -29.79
CA GLY A 224 18.54 3.39 -28.94
C GLY A 224 18.38 1.98 -28.34
N THR A 225 19.48 1.44 -27.81
CA THR A 225 19.53 0.04 -27.34
C THR A 225 18.76 -0.20 -26.04
N LEU A 226 18.48 0.84 -25.25
CA LEU A 226 17.84 0.70 -23.93
C LEU A 226 16.39 1.15 -23.88
N TYR A 227 15.93 1.97 -24.83
CA TYR A 227 14.51 2.32 -24.93
C TYR A 227 13.57 1.09 -24.99
N PRO A 228 13.92 -0.03 -25.67
CA PRO A 228 13.12 -1.26 -25.65
C PRO A 228 12.77 -1.78 -24.25
N ARG A 229 13.54 -1.45 -23.22
CA ARG A 229 13.22 -1.83 -21.84
C ARG A 229 11.98 -1.11 -21.31
N ILE A 230 11.85 0.19 -21.61
CA ILE A 230 10.68 1.00 -21.24
C ILE A 230 9.46 0.54 -22.04
N SER A 231 9.57 0.40 -23.36
CA SER A 231 8.44 0.01 -24.19
C SER A 231 7.96 -1.41 -23.90
N ALA A 232 8.86 -2.35 -23.61
CA ALA A 232 8.50 -3.69 -23.14
C ALA A 232 7.71 -3.62 -21.82
N ALA A 233 8.16 -2.87 -20.83
CA ALA A 233 7.44 -2.68 -19.57
C ALA A 233 6.03 -2.11 -19.78
N LEU A 234 5.90 -1.05 -20.59
CA LEU A 234 4.61 -0.42 -20.90
C LEU A 234 3.66 -1.38 -21.62
N SER A 235 4.17 -2.20 -22.54
CA SER A 235 3.35 -3.19 -23.26
C SER A 235 2.73 -4.25 -22.35
N LYS A 236 3.38 -4.58 -21.21
CA LYS A 236 2.88 -5.60 -20.26
C LYS A 236 1.72 -5.09 -19.41
N VAL A 237 1.74 -3.80 -19.06
CA VAL A 237 0.73 -3.20 -18.18
C VAL A 237 -0.38 -2.49 -18.95
N GLY A 238 -0.12 -2.11 -20.22
CA GLY A 238 -1.08 -1.44 -21.09
C GLY A 238 -1.34 0.03 -20.71
N PRO A 239 -2.28 0.68 -21.42
CA PRO A 239 -2.64 2.08 -21.17
C PRO A 239 -3.12 2.30 -19.74
N LYS A 240 -2.61 3.35 -19.07
CA LYS A 240 -2.86 3.66 -17.65
C LYS A 240 -2.45 2.55 -16.67
N GLY A 241 -1.61 1.61 -17.09
CA GLY A 241 -1.14 0.49 -16.28
C GLY A 241 -0.05 0.84 -15.26
N ILE A 242 0.44 2.08 -15.25
CA ILE A 242 1.32 2.65 -14.22
C ILE A 242 0.77 4.00 -13.75
N ARG A 243 1.07 4.40 -12.52
CA ARG A 243 0.83 5.74 -11.99
C ARG A 243 1.79 6.75 -12.59
N ALA A 244 3.08 6.41 -12.63
CA ALA A 244 4.13 7.27 -13.16
C ALA A 244 5.38 6.47 -13.56
N ALA A 245 6.15 7.03 -14.49
CA ALA A 245 7.54 6.66 -14.73
C ALA A 245 8.47 7.54 -13.86
N LEU A 246 9.48 6.94 -13.25
CA LEU A 246 10.45 7.60 -12.37
C LEU A 246 11.84 7.48 -12.99
N TRP A 247 12.49 8.63 -13.21
CA TRP A 247 13.75 8.73 -13.92
C TRP A 247 14.87 9.15 -12.97
N HIS A 248 15.94 8.34 -12.91
CA HIS A 248 17.20 8.71 -12.26
C HIS A 248 18.36 8.44 -13.23
N GLN A 249 18.80 9.49 -13.92
CA GLN A 249 19.94 9.47 -14.82
C GLN A 249 20.48 10.88 -15.02
N GLY A 250 21.79 11.00 -15.17
CA GLY A 250 22.47 12.27 -15.45
C GLY A 250 23.98 12.20 -15.19
N GLU A 251 24.45 11.31 -14.32
CA GLU A 251 25.88 11.19 -13.99
C GLU A 251 26.72 10.70 -15.19
N GLY A 252 26.08 10.04 -16.17
CA GLY A 252 26.69 9.63 -17.44
C GLY A 252 26.77 10.74 -18.50
N ASP A 253 26.18 11.91 -18.26
CA ASP A 253 25.99 12.99 -19.24
C ASP A 253 26.74 14.28 -18.89
N LEU A 254 27.72 14.25 -18.00
CA LEU A 254 28.44 15.46 -17.59
C LEU A 254 29.23 16.13 -18.72
N SER A 255 29.56 15.39 -19.79
CA SER A 255 30.15 15.92 -21.02
C SER A 255 29.11 16.27 -22.11
N THR A 256 27.83 16.06 -21.85
CA THR A 256 26.73 16.31 -22.80
C THR A 256 26.30 17.77 -22.72
N ASP A 257 26.06 18.39 -23.88
CA ASP A 257 25.49 19.73 -23.92
C ASP A 257 24.12 19.75 -23.20
N PRO A 258 23.86 20.69 -22.27
CA PRO A 258 22.64 20.72 -21.48
C PRO A 258 21.35 20.77 -22.31
N ALA A 259 21.33 21.50 -23.44
CA ALA A 259 20.15 21.56 -24.31
C ALA A 259 19.95 20.25 -25.07
N VAL A 260 21.05 19.58 -25.44
CA VAL A 260 21.00 18.23 -26.04
C VAL A 260 20.46 17.21 -25.04
N TYR A 261 20.85 17.28 -23.76
CA TYR A 261 20.32 16.40 -22.72
C TYR A 261 18.80 16.56 -22.58
N GLU A 262 18.32 17.80 -22.46
CA GLU A 262 16.90 18.13 -22.33
C GLU A 262 16.09 17.63 -23.54
N ALA A 263 16.55 17.91 -24.76
CA ALA A 263 15.89 17.48 -25.98
C ALA A 263 15.80 15.94 -26.05
N LYS A 264 16.89 15.24 -25.69
CA LYS A 264 16.93 13.79 -25.66
C LYS A 264 15.97 13.22 -24.62
N LEU A 265 15.96 13.71 -23.39
CA LEU A 265 15.03 13.23 -22.36
C LEU A 265 13.58 13.48 -22.77
N THR A 266 13.29 14.64 -23.39
CA THR A 266 11.98 14.96 -23.95
C THR A 266 11.53 13.94 -24.99
N ASN A 267 12.43 13.49 -25.87
CA ASN A 267 12.12 12.44 -26.85
C ASN A 267 11.78 11.10 -26.20
N VAL A 268 12.51 10.69 -25.15
CA VAL A 268 12.21 9.46 -24.39
C VAL A 268 10.81 9.53 -23.79
N ILE A 269 10.48 10.65 -23.13
CA ILE A 269 9.18 10.88 -22.52
C ILE A 269 8.07 10.82 -23.58
N ASN A 270 8.21 11.55 -24.67
CA ASN A 270 7.18 11.62 -25.71
C ASN A 270 6.99 10.27 -26.42
N GLN A 271 8.06 9.55 -26.73
CA GLN A 271 7.93 8.21 -27.32
C GLN A 271 7.23 7.24 -26.35
N SER A 272 7.55 7.30 -25.05
CA SER A 272 6.89 6.44 -24.07
C SER A 272 5.38 6.67 -24.01
N ARG A 273 4.93 7.91 -24.19
CA ARG A 273 3.50 8.28 -24.22
C ARG A 273 2.81 7.76 -25.48
N THR A 274 3.49 7.84 -26.63
CA THR A 274 3.02 7.25 -27.88
C THR A 274 2.85 5.74 -27.73
N ASP A 275 3.88 5.03 -27.26
CA ASP A 275 3.88 3.58 -27.14
C ASP A 275 2.92 3.09 -26.06
N GLY A 276 2.81 3.84 -24.95
CA GLY A 276 1.85 3.54 -23.88
C GLY A 276 0.40 3.84 -24.27
N GLY A 277 0.17 4.72 -25.25
CA GLY A 277 -1.17 5.14 -25.67
C GLY A 277 -1.88 6.11 -24.72
N TRP A 278 -1.15 6.80 -23.84
CA TRP A 278 -1.69 7.80 -22.91
C TRP A 278 -0.61 8.78 -22.42
N SER A 279 -1.03 9.91 -21.84
CA SER A 279 -0.12 10.88 -21.24
C SER A 279 0.43 10.34 -19.91
N ILE A 280 1.51 9.55 -19.99
CA ILE A 280 2.24 9.02 -18.83
C ILE A 280 2.86 10.17 -18.03
N PRO A 281 2.61 10.26 -16.70
CA PRO A 281 3.34 11.15 -15.82
C PRO A 281 4.80 10.72 -15.64
N TRP A 282 5.73 11.67 -15.73
CA TRP A 282 7.17 11.41 -15.53
C TRP A 282 7.74 12.23 -14.38
N GLY A 283 8.37 11.55 -13.42
CA GLY A 283 9.16 12.16 -12.35
C GLY A 283 10.64 12.18 -12.72
N ILE A 284 11.31 13.32 -12.60
CA ILE A 284 12.70 13.50 -13.06
C ILE A 284 13.59 13.87 -11.87
N ALA A 285 14.43 12.94 -11.40
CA ALA A 285 15.42 13.24 -10.36
C ALA A 285 16.50 14.20 -10.88
N GLN A 286 17.02 15.02 -9.97
CA GLN A 286 18.23 15.80 -10.22
C GLN A 286 19.45 15.01 -9.75
N THR A 287 20.39 14.77 -10.66
CA THR A 287 21.58 13.95 -10.40
C THR A 287 22.70 14.29 -11.37
N GLY A 288 23.94 14.12 -10.92
CA GLY A 288 25.16 14.38 -11.68
C GLY A 288 26.45 14.17 -10.90
N ASP A 289 26.40 14.17 -9.57
CA ASP A 289 27.62 14.23 -8.74
C ASP A 289 28.21 12.86 -8.33
N ALA A 290 29.50 12.87 -7.98
CA ALA A 290 30.25 11.78 -7.38
C ALA A 290 31.37 12.34 -6.48
N PHE A 291 31.74 11.66 -5.39
CA PHE A 291 32.62 12.22 -4.36
C PHE A 291 33.90 11.41 -4.14
N ASP A 292 34.93 12.08 -3.62
CA ASP A 292 36.18 11.47 -3.15
C ASP A 292 36.12 11.09 -1.67
N LYS A 293 37.22 10.52 -1.15
CA LYS A 293 37.35 10.10 0.26
C LYS A 293 37.28 11.26 1.28
N ASN A 294 37.46 12.50 0.82
CA ASN A 294 37.43 13.71 1.64
C ASN A 294 36.08 14.45 1.50
N ASN A 295 35.08 13.82 0.89
CA ASN A 295 33.76 14.40 0.60
C ASN A 295 33.83 15.61 -0.35
N GLN A 296 34.82 15.65 -1.25
CA GLN A 296 34.90 16.64 -2.32
C GLN A 296 34.29 16.06 -3.59
N SER A 297 33.54 16.89 -4.33
CA SER A 297 33.03 16.50 -5.65
C SER A 297 34.20 16.19 -6.60
N LEU A 298 34.10 15.07 -7.31
CA LEU A 298 35.01 14.65 -8.37
C LEU A 298 34.60 15.19 -9.75
N ARG A 299 33.54 16.00 -9.82
CA ARG A 299 32.95 16.51 -11.06
C ARG A 299 33.07 18.04 -11.11
N ASP A 300 33.04 18.60 -12.31
CA ASP A 300 32.97 20.05 -12.48
C ASP A 300 31.62 20.56 -11.92
N PRO A 301 31.61 21.40 -10.85
CA PRO A 301 30.38 21.91 -10.27
C PRO A 301 29.50 22.67 -11.26
N ALA A 302 30.10 23.34 -12.26
CA ALA A 302 29.35 24.05 -13.29
C ALA A 302 28.59 23.07 -14.21
N GLN A 303 29.19 21.93 -14.56
CA GLN A 303 28.54 20.89 -15.35
C GLN A 303 27.45 20.17 -14.56
N VAL A 304 27.69 19.85 -13.29
CA VAL A 304 26.67 19.26 -12.40
C VAL A 304 25.46 20.18 -12.28
N ALA A 305 25.70 21.48 -12.09
CA ALA A 305 24.63 22.48 -12.05
C ALA A 305 23.89 22.62 -13.39
N ALA A 306 24.62 22.57 -14.51
CA ALA A 306 24.04 22.68 -15.85
C ALA A 306 23.12 21.49 -16.20
N ILE A 307 23.56 20.26 -15.91
CA ILE A 307 22.73 19.06 -16.09
C ILE A 307 21.51 19.08 -15.16
N ALA A 308 21.69 19.49 -13.89
CA ALA A 308 20.59 19.67 -12.94
C ALA A 308 19.57 20.72 -13.41
N ALA A 309 20.02 21.78 -14.06
CA ALA A 309 19.16 22.78 -14.68
C ALA A 309 18.38 22.22 -15.88
N SER A 310 19.00 21.38 -16.72
CA SER A 310 18.29 20.70 -17.82
C SER A 310 17.26 19.68 -17.32
N GLN A 311 17.55 18.96 -16.24
CA GLN A 311 16.58 18.07 -15.58
C GLN A 311 15.37 18.88 -15.05
N GLN A 312 15.63 20.02 -14.41
CA GLN A 312 14.59 20.96 -13.97
C GLN A 312 13.79 21.53 -15.15
N LYS A 313 14.46 21.93 -16.23
CA LYS A 313 13.83 22.53 -17.42
C LYS A 313 12.97 21.51 -18.17
N THR A 314 13.38 20.26 -18.24
CA THR A 314 12.54 19.17 -18.76
C THR A 314 11.22 19.10 -18.00
N PHE A 315 11.25 19.28 -16.67
CA PHE A 315 10.03 19.35 -15.88
C PHE A 315 9.16 20.59 -16.23
N THR A 316 9.75 21.76 -16.42
CA THR A 316 8.97 22.98 -16.70
C THR A 316 8.36 22.97 -18.10
N ASP A 317 9.07 22.40 -19.08
CA ASP A 317 8.73 22.56 -20.49
C ASP A 317 7.95 21.38 -21.06
N VAL A 318 8.10 20.18 -20.46
CA VAL A 318 7.38 18.99 -20.91
C VAL A 318 6.14 18.78 -20.05
N ALA A 319 4.96 18.86 -20.68
CA ALA A 319 3.68 18.66 -19.99
C ALA A 319 3.62 17.32 -19.24
N ASN A 320 2.84 17.27 -18.14
CA ASN A 320 2.65 16.09 -17.31
C ASN A 320 3.95 15.44 -16.80
N THR A 321 4.89 16.28 -16.40
CA THR A 321 6.10 15.87 -15.68
C THR A 321 6.09 16.49 -14.27
N PHE A 322 7.00 16.05 -13.41
CA PHE A 322 7.23 16.62 -12.09
C PHE A 322 8.68 16.44 -11.67
N LEU A 323 9.17 17.34 -10.82
CA LEU A 323 10.50 17.24 -10.27
C LEU A 323 10.58 16.10 -9.24
N GLY A 324 11.60 15.26 -9.39
CA GLY A 324 11.98 14.22 -8.45
C GLY A 324 13.01 14.68 -7.41
N PRO A 325 13.58 13.75 -6.63
CA PRO A 325 14.61 14.02 -5.62
C PRO A 325 15.85 14.69 -6.22
N ASN A 326 16.47 15.60 -5.48
CA ASN A 326 17.79 16.13 -5.81
C ASN A 326 18.86 15.37 -5.04
N THR A 327 19.52 14.45 -5.73
CA THR A 327 20.52 13.57 -5.14
C THR A 327 21.93 14.14 -5.13
N ASN A 328 22.16 15.30 -5.76
CA ASN A 328 23.41 16.05 -5.59
C ASN A 328 23.53 16.61 -4.14
N LEU A 329 22.42 16.67 -3.40
CA LEU A 329 22.40 17.00 -1.97
C LEU A 329 22.77 15.82 -1.05
N LEU A 330 22.98 14.63 -1.62
CA LEU A 330 23.39 13.42 -0.91
C LEU A 330 24.88 13.17 -1.18
N ASP A 331 25.70 13.65 -0.25
CA ASP A 331 27.16 13.62 -0.30
C ASP A 331 27.77 12.23 -0.07
N ALA A 332 29.08 12.14 0.15
CA ALA A 332 29.78 10.86 0.33
C ALA A 332 29.26 10.04 1.52
N ALA A 333 28.66 10.65 2.56
CA ALA A 333 28.13 9.94 3.72
C ALA A 333 26.91 9.05 3.37
N TRP A 334 26.25 9.33 2.25
CA TRP A 334 25.09 8.59 1.72
C TRP A 334 25.49 7.56 0.66
N ARG A 335 26.79 7.43 0.38
CA ARG A 335 27.33 6.60 -0.69
C ARG A 335 28.34 5.61 -0.13
N TYR A 336 28.62 4.56 -0.88
CA TYR A 336 29.67 3.61 -0.52
C TYR A 336 30.87 3.76 -1.45
N LYS A 337 32.04 3.31 -0.96
CA LYS A 337 33.28 3.36 -1.73
C LYS A 337 33.23 2.34 -2.86
N ASN A 338 33.15 2.82 -4.10
CA ASN A 338 33.49 2.05 -5.29
C ASN A 338 34.97 2.27 -5.64
N VAL A 339 35.55 1.37 -6.43
CA VAL A 339 36.91 1.53 -6.99
C VAL A 339 36.85 1.22 -8.47
N ASP A 340 37.43 2.09 -9.29
CA ASP A 340 37.61 1.88 -10.72
C ASP A 340 39.03 2.28 -11.16
N SER A 341 39.36 2.08 -12.43
CA SER A 341 40.70 2.36 -12.97
C SER A 341 41.11 3.83 -12.91
N ASN A 342 40.15 4.75 -12.92
CA ASN A 342 40.38 6.20 -12.87
C ASN A 342 40.42 6.72 -11.42
N HIS A 343 39.84 5.98 -10.47
CA HIS A 343 39.72 6.35 -9.07
C HIS A 343 40.25 5.23 -8.14
N PRO A 344 41.57 4.95 -8.13
CA PRO A 344 42.15 3.89 -7.30
C PRO A 344 41.99 4.16 -5.78
N ASP A 345 41.93 5.43 -5.39
CA ASP A 345 41.66 5.85 -4.01
C ASP A 345 40.18 5.72 -3.60
N GLY A 346 39.31 5.48 -4.59
CA GLY A 346 37.88 5.28 -4.45
C GLY A 346 37.03 6.41 -5.00
N ILE A 347 35.80 6.06 -5.39
CA ILE A 347 34.74 6.96 -5.86
C ILE A 347 33.44 6.62 -5.14
N TRP A 348 32.79 7.63 -4.57
CA TRP A 348 31.51 7.51 -3.88
C TRP A 348 30.41 8.01 -4.81
N ILE A 349 29.93 7.12 -5.68
CA ILE A 349 28.91 7.42 -6.69
C ILE A 349 27.61 6.66 -6.46
N HIS A 350 27.65 5.46 -5.90
CA HIS A 350 26.46 4.67 -5.63
C HIS A 350 26.04 4.75 -4.17
N PHE A 351 24.73 4.66 -3.91
CA PHE A 351 24.19 4.80 -2.58
C PHE A 351 24.52 3.62 -1.66
N ASN A 352 24.92 3.95 -0.42
CA ASN A 352 24.91 3.00 0.69
C ASN A 352 23.47 2.79 1.19
N GLU A 353 23.27 2.00 2.25
CA GLU A 353 21.93 1.75 2.78
C GLU A 353 21.15 3.03 3.13
N ASN A 354 21.81 3.99 3.79
CA ASN A 354 21.17 5.25 4.19
C ASN A 354 20.80 6.08 2.95
N GLY A 355 21.67 6.13 1.94
CA GLY A 355 21.40 6.81 0.67
C GLY A 355 20.21 6.21 -0.08
N LEU A 356 20.11 4.89 -0.14
CA LEU A 356 18.99 4.20 -0.79
C LEU A 356 17.67 4.55 -0.10
N ARG A 357 17.64 4.49 1.24
CA ARG A 357 16.45 4.77 2.04
C ARG A 357 16.04 6.23 1.94
N GLU A 358 16.97 7.17 2.04
CA GLU A 358 16.68 8.59 1.91
C GLU A 358 16.21 8.94 0.49
N HIS A 359 16.82 8.35 -0.54
CA HIS A 359 16.37 8.56 -1.92
C HIS A 359 14.95 8.01 -2.14
N GLY A 360 14.66 6.80 -1.64
CA GLY A 360 13.31 6.22 -1.67
C GLY A 360 12.29 7.05 -0.90
N ARG A 361 12.67 7.59 0.28
CA ARG A 361 11.83 8.46 1.11
C ARG A 361 11.53 9.80 0.42
N GLN A 362 12.50 10.40 -0.26
CA GLN A 362 12.28 11.62 -1.04
C GLN A 362 11.31 11.38 -2.20
N TRP A 363 11.43 10.25 -2.92
CA TRP A 363 10.45 9.87 -3.93
C TRP A 363 9.06 9.67 -3.35
N TYR A 364 8.94 8.94 -2.24
CA TYR A 364 7.69 8.77 -1.51
C TYR A 364 7.04 10.13 -1.18
N ALA A 365 7.79 11.06 -0.59
CA ALA A 365 7.25 12.37 -0.20
C ALA A 365 6.75 13.18 -1.41
N ILE A 366 7.48 13.14 -2.53
CA ILE A 366 7.12 13.81 -3.77
C ILE A 366 5.84 13.20 -4.37
N LEU A 367 5.75 11.87 -4.40
CA LEU A 367 4.59 11.15 -4.91
C LEU A 367 3.34 11.38 -4.05
N MET A 368 3.49 11.34 -2.72
CA MET A 368 2.43 11.67 -1.77
C MET A 368 1.92 13.09 -1.98
N ASN A 369 2.81 14.08 -2.02
CA ASN A 369 2.40 15.46 -2.25
C ASN A 369 1.73 15.65 -3.62
N LYS A 370 2.18 14.95 -4.66
CA LYS A 370 1.64 15.10 -6.02
C LYS A 370 0.25 14.47 -6.19
N TYR A 371 0.09 13.22 -5.75
CA TYR A 371 -1.11 12.42 -6.05
C TYR A 371 -2.07 12.34 -4.87
N TRP A 372 -1.57 12.58 -3.66
CA TRP A 372 -2.32 12.46 -2.42
C TRP A 372 -2.04 13.64 -1.47
N PRO A 373 -2.16 14.91 -1.93
CA PRO A 373 -1.85 16.08 -1.10
C PRO A 373 -2.71 16.21 0.16
N GLY A 374 -3.83 15.47 0.23
CA GLY A 374 -4.66 15.33 1.42
C GLY A 374 -4.04 14.49 2.53
N PHE A 375 -2.92 13.80 2.28
CA PHE A 375 -2.10 13.16 3.31
C PHE A 375 -1.03 14.15 3.76
N VAL A 376 -1.13 14.61 5.00
CA VAL A 376 -0.18 15.57 5.54
C VAL A 376 1.02 14.85 6.16
N LEU A 377 2.16 14.84 5.45
CA LEU A 377 3.45 14.36 5.98
C LEU A 377 4.04 15.39 6.94
N ASN A 378 3.48 15.48 8.15
CA ASN A 378 3.80 16.51 9.14
C ASN A 378 4.82 16.07 10.22
N ASP A 379 5.61 15.04 9.95
CA ASP A 379 6.64 14.62 10.88
C ASP A 379 7.88 15.55 10.79
N LEU A 380 8.05 16.35 11.83
CA LEU A 380 9.13 17.32 12.01
C LEU A 380 10.47 16.66 12.38
N ALA A 381 10.46 15.39 12.77
CA ALA A 381 11.67 14.63 13.09
C ALA A 381 12.42 14.17 11.83
N VAL A 382 11.70 13.98 10.71
CA VAL A 382 12.26 13.39 9.50
C VAL A 382 13.44 14.22 8.97
N ARG A 383 14.59 13.55 8.76
CA ARG A 383 15.88 14.13 8.31
C ARG A 383 16.57 15.08 9.30
N LYS A 384 16.11 15.17 10.54
CA LYS A 384 16.81 15.93 11.57
C LYS A 384 18.07 15.19 12.02
N THR A 385 18.92 15.88 12.77
CA THR A 385 20.08 15.22 13.39
C THR A 385 19.58 14.43 14.59
N ALA A 386 19.91 13.14 14.66
CA ALA A 386 19.59 12.30 15.81
C ALA A 386 20.86 11.72 16.43
N SER A 387 20.83 11.53 17.74
CA SER A 387 21.85 10.80 18.49
C SER A 387 21.22 10.03 19.63
N ALA A 388 21.93 9.03 20.13
CA ALA A 388 21.47 8.22 21.25
C ALA A 388 22.57 8.06 22.31
N SER A 389 22.18 7.63 23.51
CA SER A 389 23.10 7.23 24.58
C SER A 389 24.02 6.08 24.18
N SER A 390 23.47 5.14 23.41
CA SER A 390 24.20 4.02 22.83
C SER A 390 23.46 3.49 21.60
N GLU A 391 24.18 2.75 20.76
CA GLU A 391 23.65 2.13 19.55
C GLU A 391 24.15 0.69 19.48
N LEU A 392 23.31 -0.24 19.01
CA LEU A 392 23.69 -1.65 18.87
C LEU A 392 24.82 -1.82 17.84
N ASP A 393 24.64 -1.24 16.67
CA ASP A 393 25.57 -1.25 15.53
C ASP A 393 25.11 -0.24 14.46
N SER A 394 25.79 -0.22 13.30
CA SER A 394 25.47 0.68 12.18
C SER A 394 24.08 0.44 11.54
N SER A 395 23.42 -0.68 11.80
CA SER A 395 22.06 -0.98 11.32
C SER A 395 20.96 -0.44 12.26
N ARG A 396 21.32 -0.03 13.49
CA ARG A 396 20.40 0.38 14.57
C ARG A 396 20.75 1.73 15.19
N THR A 397 21.21 2.66 14.37
CA THR A 397 21.58 4.01 14.82
C THR A 397 20.35 4.86 15.18
N ALA A 398 20.57 5.98 15.88
CA ALA A 398 19.50 6.91 16.23
C ALA A 398 18.77 7.47 14.99
N TYR A 399 19.50 7.69 13.89
CA TYR A 399 18.93 8.17 12.63
C TYR A 399 17.87 7.21 12.06
N LYS A 400 18.04 5.89 12.28
CA LYS A 400 17.08 4.87 11.80
C LYS A 400 15.71 4.96 12.48
N ALA A 401 15.55 5.71 13.58
CA ALA A 401 14.24 5.97 14.17
C ALA A 401 13.53 7.20 13.57
N ILE A 402 14.22 7.99 12.74
CA ILE A 402 13.70 9.23 12.14
C ILE A 402 13.89 9.28 10.62
N ASP A 403 14.17 8.13 10.00
CA ASP A 403 14.32 7.97 8.55
C ASP A 403 12.96 7.82 7.83
N GLY A 404 11.86 7.86 8.58
CA GLY A 404 10.48 7.77 8.09
C GLY A 404 9.97 6.35 7.89
N TYR A 405 10.81 5.32 7.98
CA TYR A 405 10.42 3.92 7.87
C TYR A 405 9.98 3.41 9.24
N THR A 406 8.79 2.82 9.33
CA THR A 406 8.21 2.45 10.63
C THR A 406 8.22 0.94 10.89
N THR A 407 8.51 0.13 9.88
CA THR A 407 8.47 -1.33 9.99
C THR A 407 9.84 -1.99 9.79
N SER A 408 10.66 -1.50 8.84
CA SER A 408 11.95 -2.13 8.51
C SER A 408 13.17 -1.62 9.29
N THR A 409 13.17 -0.38 9.79
CA THR A 409 14.32 0.25 10.47
C THR A 409 14.04 0.47 11.96
N GLY A 410 14.77 1.38 12.60
CA GLY A 410 14.65 1.67 14.03
C GLY A 410 15.96 1.66 14.80
N TRP A 411 15.99 2.42 15.88
CA TRP A 411 17.08 2.47 16.84
C TRP A 411 17.01 1.31 17.84
N SER A 412 18.18 0.82 18.25
CA SER A 412 18.35 -0.02 19.43
C SER A 412 19.53 0.49 20.22
N ALA A 413 19.38 0.58 21.54
CA ALA A 413 20.49 0.74 22.45
C ALA A 413 21.47 -0.45 22.33
N ALA A 414 22.67 -0.29 22.87
CA ALA A 414 23.65 -1.38 22.93
C ALA A 414 23.10 -2.60 23.68
N SER A 415 23.59 -3.79 23.35
CA SER A 415 23.07 -5.05 23.89
C SER A 415 22.98 -5.06 25.42
N GLY A 416 21.79 -5.37 25.95
CA GLY A 416 21.51 -5.44 27.39
C GLY A 416 21.29 -4.08 28.08
N LYS A 417 21.22 -2.98 27.33
CA LYS A 417 20.94 -1.64 27.86
C LYS A 417 19.46 -1.29 27.80
N GLY A 418 18.94 -0.65 28.85
CA GLY A 418 17.51 -0.40 29.04
C GLY A 418 17.22 0.92 29.74
N ALA A 419 16.84 0.87 31.02
CA ALA A 419 16.60 2.08 31.81
C ALA A 419 17.82 3.02 31.82
N GLY A 420 17.60 4.30 31.53
CA GLY A 420 18.61 5.34 31.38
C GLY A 420 19.04 5.61 29.93
N GLU A 421 18.67 4.75 28.98
CA GLU A 421 18.95 4.96 27.56
C GLU A 421 18.04 6.04 26.97
N TRP A 422 18.55 6.76 25.97
CA TRP A 422 17.81 7.82 25.30
C TRP A 422 18.15 7.92 23.82
N LEU A 423 17.18 8.44 23.06
CA LEU A 423 17.33 8.89 21.70
C LEU A 423 16.82 10.33 21.62
N GLN A 424 17.65 11.23 21.09
CA GLN A 424 17.31 12.64 20.94
C GLN A 424 17.32 13.06 19.47
N ILE A 425 16.54 14.10 19.20
CA ILE A 425 16.43 14.79 17.93
C ILE A 425 16.84 16.25 18.15
N ASP A 426 17.73 16.75 17.31
CA ASP A 426 18.11 18.16 17.21
C ASP A 426 17.48 18.77 15.96
N PHE A 427 16.60 19.75 16.17
CA PHE A 427 15.87 20.39 15.08
C PHE A 427 16.74 21.37 14.27
N GLY A 428 17.92 21.75 14.79
CA GLY A 428 18.83 22.75 14.22
C GLY A 428 18.38 24.21 14.43
N ALA A 429 17.11 24.42 14.72
CA ALA A 429 16.51 25.72 15.03
C ALA A 429 15.34 25.55 16.01
N PRO A 430 14.97 26.59 16.79
CA PRO A 430 13.78 26.55 17.64
C PRO A 430 12.55 26.13 16.84
N THR A 431 11.90 25.05 17.27
CA THR A 431 10.75 24.43 16.61
C THR A 431 9.65 24.25 17.65
N THR A 432 8.44 24.71 17.34
CA THR A 432 7.27 24.46 18.18
C THR A 432 6.75 23.06 17.92
N ILE A 433 6.56 22.28 18.99
CA ILE A 433 6.07 20.91 18.94
C ILE A 433 5.01 20.71 20.03
N ASN A 434 4.06 19.82 19.81
CA ASN A 434 2.99 19.53 20.79
C ASN A 434 2.54 18.07 20.82
N ARG A 435 3.14 17.23 19.97
CA ARG A 435 2.80 15.81 19.90
C ARG A 435 4.00 15.00 19.44
N THR A 436 4.15 13.80 19.99
CA THR A 436 5.07 12.78 19.51
C THR A 436 4.34 11.49 19.21
N ALA A 437 4.92 10.68 18.33
CA ALA A 437 4.51 9.30 18.11
C ALA A 437 5.73 8.39 18.19
N VAL A 438 5.72 7.42 19.09
CA VAL A 438 6.81 6.45 19.26
C VAL A 438 6.30 5.07 18.87
N THR A 439 6.95 4.43 17.91
CA THR A 439 6.58 3.07 17.49
C THR A 439 7.55 2.07 18.06
N GLU A 440 7.06 1.09 18.83
CA GLU A 440 7.86 -0.05 19.26
C GLU A 440 7.56 -1.28 18.40
N GLY A 441 8.60 -2.02 18.00
CA GLY A 441 8.45 -3.26 17.23
C GLY A 441 8.28 -4.52 18.09
N ALA A 442 8.29 -4.35 19.41
CA ALA A 442 8.20 -5.36 20.44
C ALA A 442 7.56 -4.71 21.69
N THR A 443 7.59 -5.38 22.83
CA THR A 443 7.14 -4.85 24.12
C THR A 443 8.29 -4.81 25.12
N ASN A 444 9.39 -4.12 24.76
CA ASN A 444 10.58 -4.05 25.60
C ASN A 444 10.51 -2.89 26.59
N ILE A 445 10.00 -1.72 26.20
CA ILE A 445 9.97 -0.52 27.04
C ILE A 445 8.71 -0.51 27.91
N THR A 446 8.89 -0.43 29.22
CA THR A 446 7.79 -0.41 30.22
C THR A 446 7.48 0.98 30.74
N ASP A 447 8.46 1.89 30.70
CA ASP A 447 8.33 3.25 31.22
C ASP A 447 9.26 4.18 30.44
N TYR A 448 8.77 5.36 30.10
CA TYR A 448 9.55 6.36 29.38
C TYR A 448 9.09 7.78 29.68
N LYS A 449 9.87 8.74 29.20
CA LYS A 449 9.54 10.16 29.19
C LYS A 449 9.80 10.74 27.83
N ILE A 450 8.95 11.67 27.42
CA ILE A 450 9.26 12.61 26.34
C ILE A 450 9.76 13.89 27.00
N GLN A 451 10.97 14.31 26.66
CA GLN A 451 11.61 15.48 27.26
C GLN A 451 11.96 16.51 26.21
N THR A 452 11.74 17.78 26.52
CA THR A 452 12.13 18.93 25.69
C THR A 452 13.30 19.67 26.31
N TRP A 453 14.12 20.31 25.48
CA TRP A 453 15.28 21.08 25.94
C TRP A 453 14.92 22.55 26.15
N ASN A 454 15.19 23.09 27.34
CA ASN A 454 14.93 24.50 27.65
C ASN A 454 16.14 25.43 27.42
N GLY A 455 17.25 24.91 26.89
CA GLY A 455 18.52 25.62 26.73
C GLY A 455 19.62 25.18 27.72
N SER A 456 19.24 24.64 28.87
CA SER A 456 20.18 24.25 29.95
C SER A 456 19.87 22.89 30.60
N SER A 457 18.63 22.41 30.51
CA SER A 457 18.18 21.17 31.12
C SER A 457 17.02 20.54 30.33
N TRP A 458 16.87 19.23 30.51
CA TRP A 458 15.74 18.47 29.97
C TRP A 458 14.51 18.64 30.88
N ILE A 459 13.38 18.96 30.27
CA ILE A 459 12.10 19.14 30.94
C ILE A 459 11.13 18.04 30.48
N ASP A 460 10.51 17.35 31.44
CA ASP A 460 9.51 16.32 31.17
C ASP A 460 8.27 16.97 30.55
N ALA A 461 8.01 16.68 29.28
CA ALA A 461 6.76 17.05 28.63
C ALA A 461 5.69 15.98 28.87
N VAL A 462 6.09 14.70 28.90
CA VAL A 462 5.22 13.54 29.15
C VAL A 462 6.00 12.48 29.95
N SER A 463 5.28 11.78 30.83
CA SER A 463 5.72 10.51 31.43
C SER A 463 4.73 9.43 31.01
N GLY A 464 5.23 8.39 30.34
CA GLY A 464 4.44 7.30 29.79
C GLY A 464 4.86 5.94 30.38
N THR A 465 3.95 4.98 30.25
CA THR A 465 4.16 3.59 30.66
C THR A 465 4.56 2.74 29.45
N THR A 466 4.12 1.49 29.35
CA THR A 466 4.46 0.59 28.25
C THR A 466 4.09 1.20 26.89
N LEU A 467 5.05 1.29 25.96
CA LEU A 467 4.79 1.72 24.57
C LEU A 467 3.92 0.70 23.82
N GLY A 468 4.22 -0.59 24.00
CA GLY A 468 3.45 -1.68 23.40
C GLY A 468 3.71 -1.87 21.91
N ILE A 469 3.16 -2.94 21.31
CA ILE A 469 3.25 -3.13 19.86
C ILE A 469 2.33 -2.12 19.18
N GLY A 470 2.92 -1.21 18.39
CA GLY A 470 2.17 -0.18 17.66
C GLY A 470 2.75 1.21 17.87
N GLU A 471 2.00 2.22 17.43
CA GLU A 471 2.36 3.63 17.55
C GLU A 471 1.70 4.23 18.80
N GLN A 472 2.51 4.61 19.79
CA GLN A 472 2.09 5.31 20.99
C GLN A 472 2.12 6.82 20.74
N LEU A 473 0.98 7.50 20.96
CA LEU A 473 0.83 8.94 20.77
C LEU A 473 0.89 9.67 22.10
N ASP A 474 1.76 10.68 22.18
CA ASP A 474 1.85 11.55 23.33
C ASP A 474 1.52 12.99 22.94
N THR A 475 0.63 13.65 23.66
CA THR A 475 0.28 15.06 23.45
C THR A 475 0.63 15.88 24.67
N PHE A 476 1.03 17.13 24.44
CA PHE A 476 1.41 18.07 25.48
C PHE A 476 1.17 19.52 25.01
N ASN A 477 1.19 20.47 25.94
CA ASN A 477 1.06 21.89 25.58
C ASN A 477 2.16 22.28 24.59
N PRO A 478 1.89 23.11 23.57
CA PRO A 478 2.92 23.50 22.60
C PRO A 478 4.18 24.06 23.30
N VAL A 479 5.33 23.46 22.99
CA VAL A 479 6.65 23.90 23.48
C VAL A 479 7.52 24.25 22.28
N THR A 480 8.10 25.45 22.29
CA THR A 480 9.18 25.81 21.38
C THR A 480 10.52 25.36 21.96
N THR A 481 11.19 24.44 21.29
CA THR A 481 12.46 23.85 21.74
C THR A 481 13.42 23.62 20.57
N SER A 482 14.72 23.51 20.85
CA SER A 482 15.71 23.09 19.86
C SER A 482 15.91 21.58 19.82
N LYS A 483 15.53 20.85 20.89
CA LYS A 483 15.72 19.39 20.98
C LYS A 483 14.57 18.72 21.71
N VAL A 484 14.27 17.50 21.30
CA VAL A 484 13.36 16.59 22.00
C VAL A 484 14.02 15.22 22.14
N ARG A 485 13.74 14.49 23.22
CA ARG A 485 14.23 13.12 23.38
C ARG A 485 13.18 12.18 23.95
N LEU A 486 13.27 10.92 23.53
CA LEU A 486 12.76 9.78 24.26
C LEU A 486 13.79 9.41 25.33
N TYR A 487 13.38 9.37 26.58
CA TYR A 487 14.20 8.92 27.71
C TYR A 487 13.55 7.68 28.34
N VAL A 488 14.19 6.52 28.20
CA VAL A 488 13.67 5.25 28.69
C VAL A 488 13.97 5.12 30.18
N THR A 489 12.94 4.92 31.01
CA THR A 489 13.07 4.77 32.47
C THR A 489 12.86 3.34 32.94
N GLY A 490 12.27 2.48 32.11
CA GLY A 490 12.01 1.08 32.43
C GLY A 490 11.98 0.20 31.18
N VAL A 491 12.49 -1.03 31.32
CA VAL A 491 12.37 -2.08 30.31
C VAL A 491 12.02 -3.41 30.97
N VAL A 492 11.39 -4.30 30.21
CA VAL A 492 11.20 -5.70 30.60
C VAL A 492 12.55 -6.34 30.91
N SER A 493 12.62 -7.10 32.00
CA SER A 493 13.86 -7.75 32.43
C SER A 493 14.50 -8.59 31.31
N GLY A 494 15.79 -8.36 31.07
CA GLY A 494 16.56 -9.03 30.01
C GLY A 494 16.32 -8.50 28.58
N LYS A 495 15.57 -7.40 28.41
CA LYS A 495 15.35 -6.75 27.12
C LYS A 495 16.20 -5.49 26.95
N THR A 496 16.38 -5.09 25.70
CA THR A 496 17.10 -3.88 25.28
C THR A 496 16.09 -2.81 24.85
N ALA A 497 16.34 -1.55 25.21
CA ALA A 497 15.56 -0.42 24.71
C ALA A 497 15.71 -0.30 23.19
N ALA A 498 14.59 -0.39 22.46
CA ALA A 498 14.59 -0.29 21.00
C ALA A 498 13.24 0.23 20.51
N ILE A 499 13.26 1.07 19.47
CA ILE A 499 12.06 1.59 18.82
C ILE A 499 12.22 1.50 17.30
N ARG A 500 11.11 1.49 16.59
CA ARG A 500 11.05 1.58 15.13
C ARG A 500 11.03 3.02 14.64
N ALA A 501 10.25 3.89 15.28
CA ALA A 501 10.13 5.27 14.85
C ALA A 501 9.95 6.22 16.05
N PHE A 502 10.47 7.44 15.91
CA PHE A 502 10.19 8.57 16.80
C PHE A 502 9.80 9.79 15.98
N LYS A 503 8.49 9.99 15.83
CA LYS A 503 7.91 11.08 15.05
C LYS A 503 7.54 12.26 15.95
N VAL A 504 7.64 13.46 15.42
CA VAL A 504 7.34 14.70 16.14
C VAL A 504 6.42 15.58 15.30
N PHE A 505 5.40 16.17 15.90
CA PHE A 505 4.42 16.99 15.20
C PHE A 505 4.20 18.33 15.86
N ASN A 506 3.82 19.30 15.03
CA ASN A 506 3.17 20.53 15.43
C ASN A 506 1.78 20.55 14.79
N SER A 507 0.87 19.78 15.36
CA SER A 507 -0.51 19.85 14.91
C SER A 507 -1.08 21.15 15.46
N ALA A 508 -1.46 22.09 14.59
CA ALA A 508 -2.41 23.12 14.99
C ALA A 508 -3.56 22.39 15.72
N THR A 509 -3.81 22.79 16.97
CA THR A 509 -4.87 22.30 17.89
C THR A 509 -5.79 21.26 17.26
N SER A 510 -5.75 20.02 17.75
CA SER A 510 -6.64 18.88 17.44
C SER A 510 -7.64 19.20 16.34
N ALA A 511 -7.44 18.65 15.13
CA ALA A 511 -8.36 18.83 14.00
C ALA A 511 -9.81 18.85 14.51
N ALA A 512 -10.48 19.99 14.36
CA ALA A 512 -11.72 20.27 15.08
C ALA A 512 -12.70 19.13 14.83
N ASN A 513 -13.23 18.54 15.91
CA ASN A 513 -14.28 17.54 15.77
C ASN A 513 -15.45 18.20 15.05
N LEU A 514 -15.76 17.69 13.85
CA LEU A 514 -16.82 18.23 13.01
C LEU A 514 -18.20 17.83 13.53
N VAL A 515 -18.28 16.76 14.34
CA VAL A 515 -19.53 16.26 14.91
C VAL A 515 -20.08 17.24 15.95
N GLN A 516 -21.34 17.66 15.75
CA GLN A 516 -22.05 18.46 16.74
C GLN A 516 -22.65 17.56 17.82
N ASN A 517 -22.65 18.01 19.07
CA ASN A 517 -23.19 17.21 20.18
C ASN A 517 -22.60 15.79 20.21
N ALA A 518 -21.28 15.70 20.05
CA ALA A 518 -20.53 14.46 19.92
C ALA A 518 -20.73 13.48 21.08
N GLY A 519 -20.89 14.00 22.30
CA GLY A 519 -21.17 13.23 23.52
C GLY A 519 -22.65 13.18 23.90
N LEU A 520 -23.57 13.62 23.04
CA LEU A 520 -25.02 13.58 23.27
C LEU A 520 -25.53 14.36 24.51
N GLU A 521 -24.69 15.22 25.09
CA GLU A 521 -24.96 15.95 26.33
C GLU A 521 -26.09 16.99 26.26
N SER A 522 -26.62 17.28 25.08
CA SER A 522 -27.89 18.02 24.96
C SER A 522 -29.10 17.25 25.50
N GLY A 523 -28.94 15.96 25.84
CA GLY A 523 -30.00 15.08 26.30
C GLY A 523 -30.98 14.67 25.19
N SER A 524 -30.67 14.96 23.93
CA SER A 524 -31.53 14.65 22.79
C SER A 524 -30.75 14.44 21.49
N LEU A 525 -31.40 13.84 20.49
CA LEU A 525 -30.86 13.70 19.13
C LEU A 525 -31.04 14.96 18.28
N SER A 526 -31.26 16.16 18.84
CA SER A 526 -31.58 17.36 18.05
C SER A 526 -30.50 17.78 17.04
N SER A 527 -29.24 17.44 17.30
CA SER A 527 -28.10 17.67 16.39
C SER A 527 -27.84 16.49 15.44
N TRP A 528 -28.69 15.46 15.50
CA TRP A 528 -28.59 14.23 14.74
C TRP A 528 -29.89 13.99 13.96
N SER A 529 -29.77 13.33 12.82
CA SER A 529 -30.92 12.87 12.05
C SER A 529 -31.22 11.41 12.39
N VAL A 530 -32.50 11.04 12.33
CA VAL A 530 -32.95 9.65 12.50
C VAL A 530 -33.69 9.22 11.24
N TRP A 531 -33.30 8.07 10.69
CA TRP A 531 -34.01 7.42 9.58
C TRP A 531 -34.55 6.06 10.02
N VAL A 532 -35.73 5.72 9.51
CA VAL A 532 -36.38 4.41 9.65
C VAL A 532 -37.01 4.03 8.31
N PRO A 533 -37.16 2.72 8.00
CA PRO A 533 -37.90 2.31 6.82
C PRO A 533 -39.37 2.73 6.90
N ALA A 534 -40.08 2.72 5.77
CA ALA A 534 -41.50 3.03 5.73
C ALA A 534 -42.29 2.13 6.71
N GLY A 535 -43.07 2.74 7.60
CA GLY A 535 -43.79 2.04 8.67
C GLY A 535 -42.95 1.68 9.91
N GLY A 536 -41.65 2.01 9.93
CA GLY A 536 -40.77 1.85 11.08
C GLY A 536 -40.98 2.92 12.16
N SER A 537 -40.52 2.63 13.39
CA SER A 537 -40.66 3.54 14.53
C SER A 537 -39.34 4.24 14.88
N THR A 538 -39.36 5.58 14.89
CA THR A 538 -38.22 6.41 15.30
C THR A 538 -37.92 6.32 16.80
N THR A 539 -38.86 5.82 17.62
CA THR A 539 -38.65 5.66 19.07
C THR A 539 -37.57 4.64 19.44
N SER A 540 -37.14 3.84 18.44
CA SER A 540 -36.00 2.93 18.59
C SER A 540 -34.66 3.68 18.69
N ALA A 541 -34.54 4.90 18.17
CA ALA A 541 -33.38 5.77 18.37
C ALA A 541 -33.66 6.83 19.44
N LYS A 542 -32.85 6.89 20.49
CA LYS A 542 -33.04 7.79 21.63
C LYS A 542 -31.74 8.17 22.32
N VAL A 543 -31.82 9.12 23.23
CA VAL A 543 -30.76 9.45 24.20
C VAL A 543 -31.19 8.98 25.58
N GLU A 544 -30.29 8.37 26.34
CA GLU A 544 -30.52 7.99 27.74
C GLU A 544 -29.26 8.23 28.59
N ALA A 545 -29.40 8.15 29.92
CA ALA A 545 -28.27 8.31 30.83
C ALA A 545 -27.31 7.11 30.82
N GLY A 546 -26.06 7.35 31.21
CA GLY A 546 -24.99 6.35 31.26
C GLY A 546 -23.99 6.45 30.11
N GLY A 547 -23.62 7.69 29.75
CA GLY A 547 -22.55 8.01 28.81
C GLY A 547 -21.23 7.31 29.10
N HIS A 548 -20.40 7.14 28.07
CA HIS A 548 -18.99 6.82 28.23
C HIS A 548 -18.27 7.99 28.89
N SER A 549 -18.50 9.20 28.39
CA SER A 549 -18.17 10.45 29.05
C SER A 549 -19.45 11.24 29.31
N GLY A 550 -19.42 12.17 30.27
CA GLY A 550 -20.62 12.96 30.58
C GLY A 550 -21.79 12.12 31.12
N THR A 551 -23.01 12.58 30.84
CA THR A 551 -24.25 12.02 31.40
C THR A 551 -24.96 11.12 30.40
N TYR A 552 -24.97 11.47 29.13
CA TYR A 552 -25.89 10.94 28.13
C TYR A 552 -25.18 10.09 27.07
N ARG A 553 -25.94 9.24 26.38
CA ARG A 553 -25.47 8.43 25.24
C ARG A 553 -26.56 8.26 24.19
N GLY A 554 -26.16 8.00 22.95
CA GLY A 554 -27.06 7.56 21.90
C GLY A 554 -27.37 6.07 22.01
N VAL A 555 -28.62 5.69 21.74
CA VAL A 555 -29.09 4.30 21.86
C VAL A 555 -29.99 3.94 20.70
N HIS A 556 -29.75 2.76 20.11
CA HIS A 556 -30.75 2.05 19.31
C HIS A 556 -31.28 0.87 20.12
N TYR A 557 -32.58 0.83 20.41
CA TYR A 557 -33.22 -0.24 21.19
C TYR A 557 -34.75 -0.22 21.04
N ALA A 558 -35.35 -1.40 20.90
CA ALA A 558 -36.79 -1.60 21.05
C ALA A 558 -37.08 -2.88 21.85
N SER A 559 -37.96 -2.81 22.85
CA SER A 559 -38.26 -3.94 23.75
C SER A 559 -39.31 -4.91 23.20
N GLY A 560 -40.27 -4.42 22.40
CA GLY A 560 -41.47 -5.19 22.04
C GLY A 560 -41.54 -5.70 20.60
N ALA A 561 -40.60 -5.29 19.72
CA ALA A 561 -40.56 -5.69 18.32
C ALA A 561 -39.15 -5.49 17.74
N PRO A 562 -38.80 -6.19 16.65
CA PRO A 562 -37.61 -5.89 15.86
C PRO A 562 -37.63 -4.45 15.36
N TYR A 563 -36.46 -3.86 15.18
CA TYR A 563 -36.30 -2.49 14.73
C TYR A 563 -35.20 -2.38 13.68
N ARG A 564 -35.35 -1.37 12.81
CA ARG A 564 -34.35 -0.98 11.82
C ARG A 564 -34.25 0.52 11.81
N VAL A 565 -33.09 1.06 12.15
CA VAL A 565 -32.92 2.50 12.38
C VAL A 565 -31.50 2.95 12.05
N SER A 566 -31.40 4.20 11.61
CA SER A 566 -30.14 4.91 11.45
C SER A 566 -30.14 6.19 12.29
N THR A 567 -28.99 6.52 12.88
CA THR A 567 -28.73 7.85 13.46
C THR A 567 -27.46 8.43 12.87
N TYR A 568 -27.55 9.63 12.30
CA TYR A 568 -26.48 10.16 11.45
C TYR A 568 -26.35 11.67 11.50
N GLN A 569 -25.17 12.17 11.15
CA GLN A 569 -24.91 13.59 10.91
C GLN A 569 -24.35 13.81 9.51
N ASN A 570 -24.78 14.91 8.91
CA ASN A 570 -24.38 15.32 7.57
C ASN A 570 -23.41 16.49 7.63
N PHE A 571 -22.31 16.37 6.90
CA PHE A 571 -21.26 17.37 6.80
C PHE A 571 -21.21 17.94 5.40
N THR A 572 -21.07 19.26 5.30
CA THR A 572 -20.99 20.00 4.03
C THR A 572 -19.85 21.00 4.09
N GLY A 573 -19.32 21.42 2.93
CA GLY A 573 -18.18 22.33 2.87
C GLY A 573 -16.86 21.67 3.28
N LEU A 574 -16.80 20.34 3.23
CA LEU A 574 -15.57 19.59 3.50
C LEU A 574 -14.54 19.84 2.40
N GLY A 575 -13.27 19.90 2.79
CA GLY A 575 -12.17 19.83 1.83
C GLY A 575 -11.87 18.38 1.47
N SER A 576 -11.58 18.10 0.21
CA SER A 576 -11.20 16.75 -0.23
C SER A 576 -9.96 16.27 0.54
N GLY A 577 -9.95 15.03 0.99
CA GLY A 577 -8.84 14.47 1.76
C GLY A 577 -9.26 13.28 2.62
N LEU A 578 -8.33 12.82 3.45
CA LEU A 578 -8.62 11.74 4.39
C LEU A 578 -9.23 12.28 5.67
N TYR A 579 -10.22 11.54 6.16
CA TYR A 579 -10.87 11.79 7.43
C TYR A 579 -10.77 10.55 8.31
N THR A 580 -10.84 10.76 9.62
CA THR A 580 -10.99 9.69 10.60
C THR A 580 -12.34 9.86 11.28
N VAL A 581 -13.08 8.76 11.45
CA VAL A 581 -14.20 8.69 12.40
C VAL A 581 -13.85 7.77 13.55
N LYS A 582 -14.18 8.20 14.78
CA LYS A 582 -14.08 7.41 16.00
C LYS A 582 -15.38 7.48 16.78
N ALA A 583 -15.72 6.45 17.52
CA ALA A 583 -16.81 6.49 18.49
C ALA A 583 -16.55 5.49 19.61
N TRP A 584 -17.02 5.79 20.81
CA TRP A 584 -17.14 4.80 21.86
C TRP A 584 -18.46 4.07 21.68
N VAL A 585 -18.41 2.74 21.71
CA VAL A 585 -19.57 1.88 21.41
C VAL A 585 -19.68 0.74 22.41
N MET A 586 -20.94 0.35 22.67
CA MET A 586 -21.31 -0.91 23.31
C MET A 586 -22.44 -1.55 22.51
N SER A 587 -22.58 -2.86 22.59
CA SER A 587 -23.61 -3.57 21.84
C SER A 587 -24.00 -4.86 22.54
N THR A 588 -25.22 -5.35 22.28
CA THR A 588 -25.61 -6.70 22.71
C THR A 588 -24.67 -7.75 22.12
N ASP A 589 -24.22 -8.70 22.94
CA ASP A 589 -23.39 -9.81 22.48
C ASP A 589 -24.18 -10.69 21.50
N ASN A 590 -23.55 -11.12 20.40
CA ASN A 590 -24.13 -12.04 19.41
C ASN A 590 -25.45 -11.58 18.77
N GLN A 591 -25.60 -10.31 18.41
CA GLN A 591 -26.74 -9.89 17.58
C GLN A 591 -26.75 -10.62 16.24
N THR A 592 -27.95 -11.00 15.80
CA THR A 592 -28.20 -11.71 14.52
C THR A 592 -27.66 -10.93 13.32
N VAL A 593 -27.73 -9.59 13.37
CA VAL A 593 -27.13 -8.68 12.40
C VAL A 593 -26.28 -7.68 13.17
N SER A 594 -24.98 -7.63 12.87
CA SER A 594 -24.11 -6.64 13.52
C SER A 594 -24.56 -5.22 13.16
N PRO A 595 -24.62 -4.29 14.13
CA PRO A 595 -24.71 -2.89 13.81
C PRO A 595 -23.42 -2.39 13.17
N ILE A 596 -23.52 -1.31 12.40
CA ILE A 596 -22.47 -0.84 11.51
C ILE A 596 -22.25 0.66 11.72
N LEU A 597 -20.99 1.07 11.83
CA LEU A 597 -20.59 2.47 11.68
C LEU A 597 -20.20 2.70 10.22
N ILE A 598 -20.81 3.68 9.57
CA ILE A 598 -20.70 3.93 8.14
C ILE A 598 -20.32 5.39 7.90
N VAL A 599 -19.42 5.62 6.95
CA VAL A 599 -19.22 6.94 6.35
C VAL A 599 -19.60 6.90 4.88
N ARG A 600 -20.50 7.80 4.46
CA ARG A 600 -20.98 7.90 3.07
C ARG A 600 -20.61 9.22 2.43
N ASP A 601 -20.55 9.22 1.11
CA ASP A 601 -20.66 10.44 0.32
C ASP A 601 -22.13 10.79 0.15
N LYS A 602 -22.54 11.92 0.71
CA LYS A 602 -23.92 12.39 0.64
C LYS A 602 -24.37 12.70 -0.79
N SER A 603 -23.47 13.15 -1.66
CA SER A 603 -23.81 13.61 -3.00
C SER A 603 -24.20 12.46 -3.95
N GLY A 604 -23.70 11.25 -3.69
CA GLY A 604 -23.99 10.04 -4.47
C GLY A 604 -24.56 8.85 -3.69
N GLY A 605 -24.63 8.92 -2.35
CA GLY A 605 -25.09 7.83 -1.48
C GLY A 605 -24.10 6.66 -1.31
N ASN A 606 -22.91 6.76 -1.92
CA ASN A 606 -21.91 5.70 -1.89
C ASN A 606 -21.30 5.55 -0.49
N VAL A 607 -21.09 4.31 -0.05
CA VAL A 607 -20.32 4.02 1.16
C VAL A 607 -18.85 4.30 0.87
N LEU A 608 -18.24 5.22 1.62
CA LEU A 608 -16.82 5.54 1.54
C LEU A 608 -16.00 4.60 2.43
N ALA A 609 -16.52 4.26 3.60
CA ALA A 609 -15.95 3.29 4.51
C ALA A 609 -17.02 2.80 5.49
N GLN A 610 -16.86 1.59 6.04
CA GLN A 610 -17.72 1.06 7.09
C GLN A 610 -16.98 0.03 7.95
N THR A 611 -17.50 -0.22 9.14
CA THR A 611 -17.01 -1.29 10.02
C THR A 611 -18.13 -1.87 10.87
N ASP A 612 -18.04 -3.17 11.14
CA ASP A 612 -18.98 -3.90 11.98
C ASP A 612 -18.66 -3.64 13.45
N ILE A 613 -19.62 -3.09 14.20
CA ILE A 613 -19.43 -2.67 15.59
C ILE A 613 -19.17 -3.87 16.52
N ASN A 614 -19.82 -5.02 16.28
CA ASN A 614 -19.63 -6.23 17.10
C ASN A 614 -18.27 -6.91 16.89
N THR A 615 -17.38 -6.38 16.03
CA THR A 615 -15.99 -6.85 15.96
C THR A 615 -15.20 -6.47 17.21
N VAL A 616 -15.61 -5.40 17.90
CA VAL A 616 -14.88 -4.83 19.04
C VAL A 616 -15.78 -4.49 20.24
N ALA A 617 -17.07 -4.23 20.01
CA ALA A 617 -18.02 -3.88 21.05
C ALA A 617 -18.67 -5.13 21.68
N ASN A 618 -18.92 -5.06 22.99
CA ASN A 618 -19.64 -6.08 23.75
C ASN A 618 -20.59 -5.43 24.76
N SER A 619 -21.32 -6.25 25.51
CA SER A 619 -22.35 -5.78 26.44
C SER A 619 -21.82 -5.21 27.76
N SER A 620 -20.53 -5.35 28.05
CA SER A 620 -19.94 -5.12 29.38
C SER A 620 -19.04 -3.89 29.49
N THR A 621 -18.32 -3.53 28.42
CA THR A 621 -17.34 -2.43 28.45
C THR A 621 -17.47 -1.57 27.20
N TRP A 622 -17.35 -0.25 27.38
CA TRP A 622 -17.21 0.70 26.27
C TRP A 622 -15.91 0.42 25.51
N THR A 623 -16.00 0.26 24.19
CA THR A 623 -14.84 0.10 23.32
C THR A 623 -14.82 1.21 22.29
N GLN A 624 -13.64 1.79 22.02
CA GLN A 624 -13.50 2.74 20.92
C GLN A 624 -13.38 2.00 19.60
N ILE A 625 -14.27 2.32 18.66
CA ILE A 625 -14.18 1.91 17.26
C ILE A 625 -13.59 3.05 16.43
N THR A 626 -12.77 2.72 15.44
CA THR A 626 -12.10 3.70 14.57
C THR A 626 -12.19 3.25 13.11
N ILE A 627 -12.58 4.16 12.22
CA ILE A 627 -12.38 4.04 10.78
C ILE A 627 -11.41 5.16 10.37
N SER A 628 -10.18 4.77 10.07
CA SER A 628 -9.14 5.68 9.59
C SER A 628 -9.17 5.78 8.06
N ASN A 629 -8.60 6.87 7.55
CA ASN A 629 -8.29 7.06 6.13
C ASN A 629 -9.55 7.00 5.24
N VAL A 630 -10.66 7.56 5.73
CA VAL A 630 -11.89 7.71 4.94
C VAL A 630 -11.65 8.76 3.86
N ASN A 631 -11.58 8.33 2.60
CA ASN A 631 -11.30 9.22 1.48
C ASN A 631 -12.55 10.00 1.07
N VAL A 632 -12.67 11.23 1.57
CA VAL A 632 -13.73 12.16 1.18
C VAL A 632 -13.27 12.91 -0.06
N THR A 633 -13.81 12.54 -1.22
CA THR A 633 -13.44 13.14 -2.52
C THR A 633 -14.30 14.35 -2.88
N GLY A 634 -15.55 14.41 -2.38
CA GLY A 634 -16.48 15.53 -2.54
C GLY A 634 -16.42 16.56 -1.40
N THR A 635 -17.35 17.51 -1.42
CA THR A 635 -17.49 18.53 -0.35
C THR A 635 -18.45 18.11 0.77
N THR A 636 -18.88 16.85 0.77
CA THR A 636 -19.89 16.33 1.71
C THR A 636 -19.54 14.94 2.21
N ALA A 637 -19.92 14.66 3.46
CA ALA A 637 -19.88 13.31 4.03
C ALA A 637 -21.07 13.11 4.97
N GLU A 638 -21.43 11.87 5.24
CA GLU A 638 -22.40 11.48 6.26
C GLU A 638 -21.76 10.43 7.17
N VAL A 639 -21.82 10.64 8.50
CA VAL A 639 -21.41 9.64 9.50
C VAL A 639 -22.67 9.05 10.10
N GLU A 640 -22.85 7.73 9.98
CA GLU A 640 -24.07 7.00 10.29
C GLU A 640 -23.78 5.81 11.20
N PHE A 641 -24.58 5.67 12.26
CA PHE A 641 -24.78 4.40 12.95
C PHE A 641 -26.04 3.75 12.40
N TYR A 642 -25.92 2.51 11.94
CA TYR A 642 -27.02 1.72 11.42
C TYR A 642 -27.20 0.44 12.24
N SER A 643 -28.45 0.14 12.61
CA SER A 643 -28.80 -1.07 13.36
C SER A 643 -30.07 -1.72 12.79
N ASN A 644 -30.06 -3.05 12.72
CA ASN A 644 -31.20 -3.89 12.37
C ASN A 644 -31.33 -5.01 13.40
N GLY A 645 -31.93 -4.69 14.54
CA GLY A 645 -31.93 -5.56 15.73
C GLY A 645 -33.28 -6.23 15.98
N ASP A 646 -33.25 -7.43 16.55
CA ASP A 646 -34.42 -8.09 17.11
C ASP A 646 -34.92 -7.38 18.38
N ALA A 647 -36.13 -7.72 18.84
CA ALA A 647 -36.66 -7.18 20.09
C ALA A 647 -35.71 -7.48 21.27
N GLY A 648 -35.34 -6.45 22.02
CA GLY A 648 -34.43 -6.54 23.16
C GLY A 648 -32.95 -6.35 22.84
N GLN A 649 -32.55 -6.38 21.56
CA GLN A 649 -31.18 -6.07 21.14
C GLN A 649 -30.95 -4.55 21.15
N TRP A 650 -29.70 -4.14 21.36
CA TRP A 650 -29.34 -2.73 21.45
C TRP A 650 -27.91 -2.42 21.02
N ILE A 651 -27.73 -1.16 20.61
CA ILE A 651 -26.43 -0.52 20.42
C ILE A 651 -26.41 0.76 21.25
N ARG A 652 -25.24 1.10 21.78
CA ARG A 652 -24.97 2.37 22.45
C ARG A 652 -23.74 3.01 21.81
N PHE A 653 -23.79 4.32 21.63
CA PHE A 653 -22.67 5.08 21.10
C PHE A 653 -22.53 6.42 21.81
N ASP A 654 -21.30 6.88 21.93
CA ASP A 654 -20.95 8.12 22.60
C ASP A 654 -19.59 8.66 22.10
N ASP A 655 -19.27 9.91 22.46
CA ASP A 655 -17.99 10.56 22.16
C ASP A 655 -17.55 10.42 20.69
N VAL A 656 -18.47 10.77 19.78
CA VAL A 656 -18.26 10.57 18.34
C VAL A 656 -17.35 11.67 17.78
N VAL A 657 -16.28 11.27 17.12
CA VAL A 657 -15.31 12.19 16.51
C VAL A 657 -15.27 11.98 15.01
N PHE A 658 -15.36 13.05 14.24
CA PHE A 658 -15.09 13.05 12.80
C PHE A 658 -14.22 14.26 12.45
N TYR A 659 -13.04 14.03 11.89
CA TYR A 659 -12.09 15.09 11.60
C TYR A 659 -11.24 14.79 10.38
N ARG A 660 -10.75 15.85 9.72
CA ARG A 660 -9.78 15.75 8.63
C ARG A 660 -8.40 15.46 9.21
N GLN A 661 -7.73 14.44 8.68
CA GLN A 661 -6.41 13.98 9.15
C GLN A 661 -5.30 15.02 8.97
#